data_AF-A0A812W766-F1
#
_entry.id   AF-A0A812W766-F1
#
_cell.length_a   1.000
_cell.length_b   1.000
_cell.length_c   1.000
_cell.angle_alpha   90.00
_cell.angle_beta   90.00
_cell.angle_gamma   90.00
#
_symmetry.space_group_name_H-M   'P 1'
#
loop_
_entity.id
_entity.type
_entity.pdbx_description
1 polymer ?
#
loop_
_entity_poly.entity_id
_entity_poly.type
_entity_poly.pdbx_seq_one_letter_code
_entity_poly.pdbx_strand_id
1 'polypeptide(L)'
;MAREGYVPLESDVDVAVAGDVDHHGDHLGDLLHRSVPFDSWCVTWEDLAELRGEVRLALREGRLRPTDLDPFDPKDERFGPSIYTVVEQLIKPRTKEAGNMSWALMKHPQGLLCDVFVTHAWEEGIFEFLDKVLDSWPPGARHAYCCMLSNPQNLDIASLIADPLSSPFAHALEQAEHMLVVPNRHNSIYTRIWCAFEAHLGVQLNKRITTAMSRPHGFWIRQLAMLAVLCCSMAAGAFAGHASAQRWGAQMEAHVLVAVLLAFVAFAGFTLLSFGQKRQRLLVISLTIFGGLYLGTLGDYVLLASDCMYDFLGYRTCLGLYIQIGLWIPTMSSCILLIEADRQWSIALHEQSFQLYQNFTGVADARSSQPADKRTIMSEISNHGGHELVDAAVSVLISSGVSTPELREVARHQIQVEHAGMYKMSVAAFAWSVWLHGFVYVSLCVEWGSLAWCFSVVAILEALLWAIVWCALSLEQRTFGVWTASMFTTPMAYMALWITYFEKVVLSGYWSSCMGVILLVLLIVHDVFLVPLVLYSTAVGPAGTLNLPYLGPLMVRSVLGKSDPTEAQLLLQQRLSDLLEVEPETPKPRKTDTGAPVDAVDASALRRLDLGAARKTANAAGARGRVGLQRLRTKQFSEASSPISSKEPPGTV
;
A
#
# COMPACT_ATOMS: atom_id res chain seq x y z
N MET A 1 11.73 18.86 -4.04
CA MET A 1 12.82 18.32 -3.23
C MET A 1 14.00 18.07 -4.15
N ALA A 2 14.75 19.13 -4.46
CA ALA A 2 16.06 19.02 -5.10
C ALA A 2 17.02 18.52 -4.01
N ARG A 3 17.70 17.40 -4.23
CA ARG A 3 18.72 16.89 -3.30
C ARG A 3 19.91 17.85 -3.34
N GLU A 4 20.16 18.53 -2.23
CA GLU A 4 21.32 19.39 -2.04
C GLU A 4 22.60 18.54 -2.04
N GLY A 5 23.55 18.94 -2.89
CA GLY A 5 24.98 18.85 -2.66
C GLY A 5 25.56 17.50 -2.26
N TYR A 6 25.68 16.56 -3.22
CA TYR A 6 26.79 15.62 -3.16
C TYR A 6 28.07 16.43 -3.39
N VAL A 7 28.79 16.74 -2.32
CA VAL A 7 30.15 17.26 -2.40
C VAL A 7 31.01 16.05 -2.79
N PRO A 8 31.62 16.04 -3.99
CA PRO A 8 32.59 15.01 -4.31
C PRO A 8 33.73 15.17 -3.30
N LEU A 9 33.95 14.16 -2.47
CA LEU A 9 35.23 13.99 -1.81
C LEU A 9 36.26 13.86 -2.93
N GLU A 10 37.04 14.90 -3.17
CA GLU A 10 38.29 14.82 -3.94
C GLU A 10 39.14 13.72 -3.30
N SER A 11 39.08 12.53 -3.87
CA SER A 11 39.86 11.37 -3.46
C SER A 11 41.25 11.47 -4.06
N ASP A 12 42.08 12.38 -3.55
CA ASP A 12 43.54 12.36 -3.72
C ASP A 12 44.15 11.33 -2.75
N VAL A 13 43.63 10.10 -2.77
CA VAL A 13 44.34 8.94 -2.23
C VAL A 13 44.84 8.16 -3.42
N ASP A 14 45.98 8.61 -3.94
CA ASP A 14 46.85 7.82 -4.80
C ASP A 14 47.27 6.56 -4.03
N VAL A 15 46.47 5.50 -4.13
CA VAL A 15 46.87 4.15 -3.74
C VAL A 15 47.89 3.70 -4.79
N ALA A 16 49.13 4.14 -4.58
CA ALA A 16 50.30 3.71 -5.31
C ALA A 16 50.59 2.23 -4.97
N VAL A 17 49.79 1.33 -5.54
CA VAL A 17 50.06 -0.11 -5.63
C VAL A 17 50.28 -0.42 -7.11
N ALA A 18 51.33 0.18 -7.68
CA ALA A 18 51.79 -0.04 -9.05
C ALA A 18 53.18 -0.69 -9.04
N GLY A 19 53.30 -1.82 -8.33
CA GLY A 19 54.49 -2.67 -8.36
C GLY A 19 54.12 -4.10 -8.74
N ASP A 20 54.48 -4.50 -9.97
CA ASP A 20 54.57 -5.89 -10.49
C ASP A 20 53.63 -6.92 -9.83
N VAL A 21 52.36 -6.93 -10.25
CA VAL A 21 51.37 -7.94 -9.84
C VAL A 21 50.96 -8.78 -11.05
N ASP A 22 51.92 -9.50 -11.64
CA ASP A 22 51.66 -10.20 -12.91
C ASP A 22 50.88 -11.54 -12.77
N HIS A 23 50.55 -12.01 -11.56
CA HIS A 23 49.71 -13.22 -11.37
C HIS A 23 48.82 -13.25 -10.10
N HIS A 24 48.57 -12.13 -9.40
CA HIS A 24 47.73 -12.12 -8.18
C HIS A 24 46.31 -11.56 -8.35
N GLY A 25 45.86 -11.27 -9.57
CA GLY A 25 44.51 -10.74 -9.82
C GLY A 25 43.38 -11.63 -9.26
N ASP A 26 43.55 -12.95 -9.28
CA ASP A 26 42.51 -13.90 -8.84
C ASP A 26 42.23 -13.86 -7.32
N HIS A 27 43.15 -13.33 -6.52
CA HIS A 27 43.00 -13.27 -5.05
C HIS A 27 42.49 -11.93 -4.52
N LEU A 28 42.39 -10.90 -5.38
CA LEU A 28 42.01 -9.56 -4.93
C LEU A 28 40.61 -9.54 -4.31
N GLY A 29 39.64 -10.23 -4.92
CA GLY A 29 38.29 -10.34 -4.40
C GLY A 29 38.21 -11.05 -3.06
N ASP A 30 38.95 -12.14 -2.87
CA ASP A 30 39.00 -12.86 -1.59
C ASP A 30 39.60 -11.98 -0.48
N LEU A 31 40.69 -11.26 -0.78
CA LEU A 31 41.30 -10.30 0.16
C LEU A 31 40.31 -9.19 0.54
N LEU A 32 39.60 -8.62 -0.44
CA LEU A 32 38.62 -7.56 -0.17
C LEU A 32 37.50 -8.04 0.75
N HIS A 33 36.86 -9.18 0.47
CA HIS A 33 35.78 -9.70 1.32
C HIS A 33 36.26 -10.11 2.72
N ARG A 34 37.53 -10.44 2.91
CA ARG A 34 38.10 -10.68 4.26
C ARG A 34 38.38 -9.38 5.01
N SER A 35 38.68 -8.31 4.28
CA SER A 35 39.08 -7.02 4.88
C SER A 35 37.91 -6.06 5.11
N VAL A 36 36.87 -6.13 4.27
CA VAL A 36 35.69 -5.27 4.34
C VAL A 36 34.58 -6.00 5.09
N PRO A 37 34.03 -5.42 6.18
CA PRO A 37 32.92 -6.00 6.93
C PRO A 37 31.70 -6.32 6.05
N PHE A 38 30.95 -7.37 6.41
CA PHE A 38 29.80 -7.86 5.62
C PHE A 38 28.68 -6.82 5.48
N ASP A 39 28.45 -6.04 6.53
CA ASP A 39 27.49 -4.93 6.56
C ASP A 39 27.91 -3.72 5.71
N SER A 40 29.11 -3.80 5.11
CA SER A 40 29.68 -2.78 4.23
C SER A 40 29.68 -3.21 2.76
N TRP A 41 29.07 -4.35 2.39
CA TRP A 41 28.99 -4.81 1.00
C TRP A 41 27.76 -4.25 0.29
N CYS A 42 27.56 -2.93 0.33
CA CYS A 42 26.34 -2.31 -0.17
C CYS A 42 26.52 -1.61 -1.52
N VAL A 43 25.38 -1.36 -2.17
CA VAL A 43 25.26 -0.58 -3.40
C VAL A 43 24.45 0.69 -3.14
N THR A 44 24.69 1.71 -3.95
CA THR A 44 23.92 2.97 -3.94
C THR A 44 22.64 2.85 -4.79
N TRP A 45 21.75 3.84 -4.67
CA TRP A 45 20.61 3.98 -5.58
C TRP A 45 21.09 4.14 -7.04
N GLU A 46 22.16 4.90 -7.24
CA GLU A 46 22.77 5.17 -8.54
C GLU A 46 23.34 3.90 -9.18
N ASP A 47 23.97 3.02 -8.40
CA ASP A 47 24.49 1.73 -8.89
C ASP A 47 23.37 0.84 -9.45
N LEU A 48 22.20 0.81 -8.78
CA LEU A 48 21.04 0.04 -9.25
C LEU A 48 20.43 0.67 -10.53
N ALA A 49 20.40 2.00 -10.62
CA ALA A 49 19.97 2.69 -11.82
C ALA A 49 20.94 2.45 -13.00
N GLU A 50 22.24 2.42 -12.74
CA GLU A 50 23.27 2.05 -13.72
C GLU A 50 23.09 0.60 -14.17
N LEU A 51 22.95 -0.35 -13.24
CA LEU A 51 22.70 -1.76 -13.55
C LEU A 51 21.47 -1.94 -14.44
N ARG A 52 20.40 -1.17 -14.21
CA ARG A 52 19.22 -1.17 -15.10
C ARG A 52 19.58 -0.79 -16.53
N GLY A 53 20.40 0.25 -16.70
CA GLY A 53 20.89 0.69 -18.01
C GLY A 53 21.76 -0.36 -18.68
N GLU A 54 22.64 -1.01 -17.92
CA GLU A 54 23.56 -2.02 -18.43
C GLU A 54 22.85 -3.31 -18.85
N VAL A 55 21.85 -3.77 -18.09
CA VAL A 55 21.01 -4.90 -18.49
C VAL A 55 20.29 -4.59 -19.81
N ARG A 56 19.74 -3.38 -19.97
CA ARG A 56 19.11 -2.96 -21.23
C ARG A 56 20.10 -2.94 -22.39
N LEU A 57 21.32 -2.46 -22.16
CA LEU A 57 22.36 -2.44 -23.16
C LEU A 57 22.77 -3.86 -23.56
N ALA A 58 23.02 -4.74 -22.59
CA ALA A 58 23.35 -6.14 -22.83
C ALA A 58 22.24 -6.91 -23.57
N LEU A 59 20.96 -6.61 -23.32
CA LEU A 59 19.84 -7.17 -24.09
C LEU A 59 19.85 -6.69 -25.55
N ARG A 60 20.05 -5.39 -25.78
CA ARG A 60 20.12 -4.80 -27.13
C ARG A 60 21.30 -5.34 -27.94
N GLU A 61 22.42 -5.59 -27.28
CA GLU A 61 23.64 -6.16 -27.87
C GLU A 61 23.56 -7.69 -28.02
N GLY A 62 22.52 -8.34 -27.49
CA GLY A 62 22.38 -9.79 -27.49
C GLY A 62 23.43 -10.52 -26.64
N ARG A 63 24.02 -9.84 -25.65
CA ARG A 63 24.88 -10.43 -24.61
C ARG A 63 24.06 -11.17 -23.57
N LEU A 64 22.89 -10.64 -23.20
CA LEU A 64 21.88 -11.35 -22.41
C LEU A 64 20.92 -12.08 -23.34
N ARG A 65 20.84 -13.40 -23.21
CA ARG A 65 20.01 -14.27 -24.07
C ARG A 65 19.06 -15.14 -23.22
N PRO A 66 17.83 -15.36 -23.70
CA PRO A 66 16.91 -16.32 -23.08
C PRO A 66 17.56 -17.70 -22.96
N THR A 67 17.27 -18.40 -21.86
CA THR A 67 17.73 -19.76 -21.61
C THR A 67 16.53 -20.72 -21.52
N ASP A 68 16.79 -22.03 -21.51
CA ASP A 68 15.71 -23.02 -21.34
C ASP A 68 15.00 -22.89 -19.98
N LEU A 69 15.72 -22.42 -18.95
CA LEU A 69 15.18 -22.20 -17.60
C LEU A 69 14.51 -20.83 -17.43
N ASP A 70 14.83 -19.88 -18.32
CA ASP A 70 14.33 -18.51 -18.27
C ASP A 70 14.03 -17.99 -19.69
N PRO A 71 12.89 -18.39 -20.27
CA PRO A 71 12.49 -18.02 -21.63
C PRO A 71 11.86 -16.61 -21.66
N PHE A 72 12.61 -15.59 -21.24
CA PHE A 72 12.13 -14.21 -21.23
C PHE A 72 12.08 -13.59 -22.64
N ASP A 73 11.25 -12.57 -22.85
CA ASP A 73 11.25 -11.76 -24.07
C ASP A 73 12.29 -10.63 -23.94
N PRO A 74 13.33 -10.54 -24.80
CA PRO A 74 14.30 -9.45 -24.76
C PRO A 74 13.72 -8.04 -24.92
N LYS A 75 12.48 -7.92 -25.40
CA LYS A 75 11.74 -6.64 -25.52
C LYS A 75 10.89 -6.32 -24.29
N ASP A 76 10.79 -7.22 -23.32
CA ASP A 76 10.06 -6.99 -22.08
C ASP A 76 10.80 -5.98 -21.20
N GLU A 77 10.38 -4.72 -21.23
CA GLU A 77 10.91 -3.67 -20.37
C GLU A 77 10.30 -3.65 -18.97
N ARG A 78 9.26 -4.47 -18.71
CA ARG A 78 8.53 -4.50 -17.44
C ARG A 78 9.14 -5.50 -16.47
N PHE A 79 9.46 -6.71 -16.92
CA PHE A 79 9.98 -7.76 -16.06
C PHE A 79 11.43 -8.11 -16.40
N GLY A 80 11.73 -8.32 -17.68
CA GLY A 80 13.08 -8.68 -18.14
C GLY A 80 13.51 -10.10 -17.75
N PRO A 81 14.79 -10.45 -17.93
CA PRO A 81 15.35 -11.73 -17.52
C PRO A 81 15.27 -11.93 -16.00
N SER A 82 15.23 -13.18 -15.55
CA SER A 82 15.40 -13.52 -14.14
C SER A 82 16.77 -13.08 -13.61
N ILE A 83 16.86 -12.88 -12.29
CA ILE A 83 18.13 -12.55 -11.63
C ILE A 83 19.17 -13.66 -11.85
N TYR A 84 18.77 -14.94 -11.87
CA TYR A 84 19.70 -16.04 -12.22
C TYR A 84 20.41 -15.78 -13.55
N THR A 85 19.65 -15.44 -14.59
CA THR A 85 20.21 -15.18 -15.92
C THR A 85 21.13 -13.96 -15.93
N VAL A 86 20.74 -12.87 -15.24
CA VAL A 86 21.56 -11.66 -15.14
C VAL A 86 22.85 -11.93 -14.37
N VAL A 87 22.78 -12.70 -13.29
CA VAL A 87 23.96 -13.06 -12.51
C VAL A 87 24.94 -13.86 -13.37
N GLU A 88 24.48 -14.90 -14.04
CA GLU A 88 25.32 -15.78 -14.85
C GLU A 88 25.92 -15.09 -16.09
N GLN A 89 25.12 -14.33 -16.82
CA GLN A 89 25.53 -13.80 -18.13
C GLN A 89 26.11 -12.38 -18.07
N LEU A 90 25.91 -11.64 -16.97
CA LEU A 90 26.37 -10.26 -16.84
C LEU A 90 27.22 -10.02 -15.58
N ILE A 91 26.70 -10.33 -14.38
CA ILE A 91 27.38 -9.96 -13.13
C ILE A 91 28.65 -10.81 -12.95
N LYS A 92 28.57 -12.13 -13.06
CA LYS A 92 29.72 -13.04 -12.89
C LYS A 92 30.86 -12.73 -13.86
N PRO A 93 30.65 -12.60 -15.19
CA PRO A 93 31.74 -12.25 -16.11
C PRO A 93 32.46 -10.95 -15.74
N ARG A 94 31.69 -9.90 -15.43
CA ARG A 94 32.26 -8.60 -15.11
C ARG A 94 33.01 -8.57 -13.78
N THR A 95 32.44 -9.19 -12.75
CA THR A 95 33.09 -9.27 -11.44
C THR A 95 34.29 -10.21 -11.43
N LYS A 96 34.32 -11.21 -12.31
CA LYS A 96 35.49 -12.07 -12.54
C LYS A 96 36.63 -11.28 -13.17
N GLU A 97 36.36 -10.46 -14.18
CA GLU A 97 37.34 -9.55 -14.78
C GLU A 97 37.91 -8.55 -13.76
N ALA A 98 37.13 -8.19 -12.76
CA ALA A 98 37.55 -7.37 -11.62
C ALA A 98 38.24 -8.18 -10.49
N GLY A 99 38.71 -9.40 -10.72
CA GLY A 99 39.43 -10.19 -9.70
C GLY A 99 38.51 -10.90 -8.69
N ASN A 100 37.34 -11.36 -9.14
CA ASN A 100 36.37 -12.16 -8.37
C ASN A 100 35.74 -11.46 -7.15
N MET A 101 35.77 -10.13 -7.08
CA MET A 101 35.06 -9.38 -6.04
C MET A 101 33.54 -9.35 -6.26
N SER A 102 32.73 -8.88 -5.31
CA SER A 102 31.28 -8.69 -5.52
C SER A 102 31.05 -7.43 -6.36
N TRP A 103 29.84 -7.26 -6.88
CA TRP A 103 29.50 -6.02 -7.60
C TRP A 103 29.65 -4.80 -6.70
N ALA A 104 29.20 -4.93 -5.45
CA ALA A 104 29.31 -3.89 -4.44
C ALA A 104 30.78 -3.48 -4.20
N LEU A 105 31.68 -4.43 -3.94
CA LEU A 105 33.09 -4.13 -3.69
C LEU A 105 33.87 -3.75 -4.97
N MET A 106 33.40 -4.17 -6.14
CA MET A 106 33.90 -3.67 -7.43
C MET A 106 33.64 -2.18 -7.60
N LYS A 107 32.46 -1.70 -7.18
CA LYS A 107 32.08 -0.28 -7.25
C LYS A 107 32.67 0.52 -6.09
N HIS A 108 32.71 -0.08 -4.91
CA HIS A 108 33.09 0.58 -3.65
C HIS A 108 34.09 -0.30 -2.86
N PRO A 109 35.39 -0.28 -3.21
CA PRO A 109 36.39 -1.15 -2.59
C PRO A 109 36.56 -0.94 -1.07
N GLN A 110 36.22 0.25 -0.57
CA GLN A 110 36.25 0.57 0.86
C GLN A 110 35.00 0.11 1.61
N GLY A 111 33.97 -0.36 0.89
CA GLY A 111 32.66 -0.69 1.43
C GLY A 111 31.77 0.52 1.72
N LEU A 112 30.48 0.26 1.86
CA LEU A 112 29.42 1.21 2.16
C LEU A 112 28.51 0.62 3.25
N LEU A 113 28.35 1.32 4.38
CA LEU A 113 27.50 0.86 5.49
C LEU A 113 26.04 0.66 5.04
N CYS A 114 25.43 -0.44 5.45
CA CYS A 114 24.07 -0.81 5.09
C CYS A 114 23.00 0.05 5.80
N ASP A 115 22.17 0.76 5.02
CA ASP A 115 20.97 1.43 5.55
C ASP A 115 19.70 0.60 5.28
N VAL A 116 19.68 -0.14 4.15
CA VAL A 116 18.53 -0.91 3.67
C VAL A 116 18.94 -2.34 3.36
N PHE A 117 18.30 -3.31 3.99
CA PHE A 117 18.43 -4.72 3.62
C PHE A 117 17.32 -5.11 2.63
N VAL A 118 17.68 -5.58 1.44
CA VAL A 118 16.70 -5.98 0.41
C VAL A 118 16.54 -7.50 0.39
N THR A 119 15.37 -8.01 0.82
CA THR A 119 15.01 -9.43 0.68
C THR A 119 14.23 -9.66 -0.60
N HIS A 120 14.62 -10.68 -1.37
CA HIS A 120 14.08 -10.89 -2.72
C HIS A 120 14.27 -12.33 -3.23
N ALA A 121 13.61 -12.66 -4.35
CA ALA A 121 13.71 -13.98 -4.97
C ALA A 121 14.51 -13.94 -6.26
N TRP A 122 15.41 -14.90 -6.47
CA TRP A 122 16.24 -14.92 -7.69
C TRP A 122 15.47 -15.30 -8.98
N GLU A 123 14.28 -15.88 -8.83
CA GLU A 123 13.38 -16.17 -9.97
C GLU A 123 12.69 -14.90 -10.50
N GLU A 124 12.78 -13.77 -9.81
CA GLU A 124 12.10 -12.55 -10.23
C GLU A 124 12.77 -11.89 -11.44
N GLY A 125 11.97 -11.16 -12.23
CA GLY A 125 12.49 -10.37 -13.33
C GLY A 125 13.32 -9.18 -12.83
N ILE A 126 14.52 -8.99 -13.37
CA ILE A 126 15.45 -7.94 -12.94
C ILE A 126 14.87 -6.54 -13.09
N PHE A 127 14.04 -6.26 -14.11
CA PHE A 127 13.43 -4.94 -14.26
C PHE A 127 12.33 -4.71 -13.23
N GLU A 128 11.58 -5.76 -12.87
CA GLU A 128 10.59 -5.72 -11.80
C GLU A 128 11.26 -5.43 -10.46
N PHE A 129 12.36 -6.15 -10.15
CA PHE A 129 13.18 -5.94 -8.95
C PHE A 129 13.69 -4.50 -8.88
N LEU A 130 14.40 -4.04 -9.92
CA LEU A 130 15.03 -2.72 -9.92
C LEU A 130 14.00 -1.60 -9.81
N ASP A 131 12.87 -1.66 -10.54
CA ASP A 131 11.84 -0.63 -10.45
C ASP A 131 11.21 -0.57 -9.05
N LYS A 132 10.94 -1.73 -8.43
CA LYS A 132 10.39 -1.79 -7.07
C LYS A 132 11.36 -1.23 -6.03
N VAL A 133 12.64 -1.60 -6.10
CA VAL A 133 13.66 -1.12 -5.14
C VAL A 133 13.91 0.37 -5.31
N LEU A 134 14.09 0.85 -6.55
CA LEU A 134 14.35 2.26 -6.83
C LEU A 134 13.18 3.17 -6.45
N ASP A 135 11.94 2.72 -6.68
CA ASP A 135 10.73 3.49 -6.36
C ASP A 135 10.34 3.44 -4.88
N SER A 136 10.77 2.40 -4.15
CA SER A 136 10.50 2.22 -2.72
C SER A 136 11.70 2.51 -1.83
N TRP A 137 12.73 3.17 -2.37
CA TRP A 137 13.93 3.52 -1.62
C TRP A 137 13.57 4.40 -0.40
N PRO A 138 13.86 3.97 0.84
CA PRO A 138 13.50 4.73 2.03
C PRO A 138 14.10 6.14 2.03
N PRO A 139 13.33 7.18 2.41
CA PRO A 139 13.86 8.53 2.54
C PRO A 139 15.02 8.59 3.54
N GLY A 140 16.15 9.18 3.15
CA GLY A 140 17.34 9.33 4.00
C GLY A 140 18.33 8.17 3.91
N ALA A 141 17.90 6.98 3.46
CA ALA A 141 18.80 5.87 3.22
C ALA A 141 19.72 6.14 2.01
N ARG A 142 20.98 5.72 2.10
CA ARG A 142 22.01 5.94 1.07
C ARG A 142 22.45 4.65 0.41
N HIS A 143 22.53 3.55 1.16
CA HIS A 143 23.05 2.29 0.64
C HIS A 143 22.14 1.10 0.97
N ALA A 144 22.12 0.13 0.07
CA ALA A 144 21.37 -1.10 0.22
C ALA A 144 22.23 -2.34 0.05
N TYR A 145 21.97 -3.34 0.89
CA TYR A 145 22.48 -4.69 0.71
C TYR A 145 21.51 -5.49 -0.16
N CYS A 146 22.00 -5.98 -1.30
CA CYS A 146 21.23 -6.78 -2.27
C CYS A 146 22.03 -8.04 -2.58
N CYS A 147 21.57 -9.23 -2.15
CA CYS A 147 22.44 -10.42 -2.12
C CYS A 147 23.09 -10.80 -3.47
N MET A 148 22.42 -10.56 -4.60
CA MET A 148 22.96 -10.82 -5.95
C MET A 148 24.13 -9.90 -6.34
N LEU A 149 24.27 -8.74 -5.67
CA LEU A 149 25.29 -7.72 -5.93
C LEU A 149 26.32 -7.64 -4.80
N SER A 150 25.89 -7.91 -3.56
CA SER A 150 26.68 -7.78 -2.35
C SER A 150 27.60 -8.98 -2.11
N ASN A 151 27.10 -10.20 -2.33
CA ASN A 151 27.89 -11.41 -2.15
C ASN A 151 28.81 -11.67 -3.36
N PRO A 152 30.00 -12.27 -3.15
CA PRO A 152 30.87 -12.65 -4.25
C PRO A 152 30.24 -13.78 -5.06
N GLN A 153 29.89 -13.50 -6.31
CA GLN A 153 29.22 -14.48 -7.19
C GLN A 153 30.19 -15.49 -7.81
N ASN A 154 31.50 -15.22 -7.77
CA ASN A 154 32.54 -16.09 -8.34
C ASN A 154 33.34 -16.86 -7.29
N LEU A 155 33.08 -16.64 -5.99
CA LEU A 155 33.77 -17.35 -4.89
C LEU A 155 32.85 -18.41 -4.27
N ASP A 156 33.45 -19.39 -3.61
CA ASP A 156 32.71 -20.37 -2.80
C ASP A 156 32.23 -19.70 -1.49
N ILE A 157 30.92 -19.45 -1.41
CA ILE A 157 30.30 -18.83 -0.24
C ILE A 157 29.73 -19.85 0.76
N ALA A 158 29.90 -21.17 0.55
CA ALA A 158 29.30 -22.19 1.43
C ALA A 158 29.71 -21.99 2.89
N SER A 159 30.98 -21.62 3.13
CA SER A 159 31.49 -21.32 4.47
C SER A 159 30.89 -20.05 5.08
N LEU A 160 30.55 -19.05 4.26
CA LEU A 160 29.95 -17.79 4.69
C LEU A 160 28.48 -17.96 5.12
N ILE A 161 27.81 -18.98 4.60
CA ILE A 161 26.38 -19.23 4.86
C ILE A 161 26.13 -20.48 5.72
N ALA A 162 27.19 -21.16 6.15
CA ALA A 162 27.11 -22.39 6.93
C ALA A 162 26.41 -22.17 8.29
N ASP A 163 26.69 -21.03 8.94
CA ASP A 163 25.99 -20.57 10.13
C ASP A 163 25.15 -19.32 9.79
N PRO A 164 23.81 -19.44 9.75
CA PRO A 164 22.92 -18.35 9.37
C PRO A 164 23.12 -17.06 10.18
N LEU A 165 23.44 -17.14 11.47
CA LEU A 165 23.60 -15.95 12.33
C LEU A 165 24.92 -15.20 12.07
N SER A 166 25.97 -15.91 11.67
CA SER A 166 27.25 -15.31 11.29
C SER A 166 27.34 -14.93 9.81
N SER A 167 26.26 -15.18 9.06
CA SER A 167 26.25 -14.97 7.62
C SER A 167 26.27 -13.49 7.24
N PRO A 168 26.74 -13.15 6.03
CA PRO A 168 26.68 -11.77 5.54
C PRO A 168 25.27 -11.17 5.57
N PHE A 169 24.24 -12.01 5.39
CA PHE A 169 22.85 -11.59 5.49
C PHE A 169 22.49 -11.08 6.88
N ALA A 170 22.86 -11.81 7.92
CA ALA A 170 22.53 -11.46 9.31
C ALA A 170 23.25 -10.17 9.72
N HIS A 171 24.54 -10.03 9.41
CA HIS A 171 25.31 -8.82 9.71
C HIS A 171 24.78 -7.58 8.98
N ALA A 172 24.50 -7.69 7.67
CA ALA A 172 23.94 -6.56 6.93
C ALA A 172 22.55 -6.16 7.45
N LEU A 173 21.70 -7.14 7.78
CA LEU A 173 20.38 -6.88 8.34
C LEU A 173 20.46 -6.30 9.76
N GLU A 174 21.41 -6.74 10.59
CA GLU A 174 21.66 -6.17 11.92
C GLU A 174 21.98 -4.67 11.83
N GLN A 175 22.82 -4.29 10.87
CA GLN A 175 23.20 -2.89 10.63
C GLN A 175 22.07 -2.07 9.97
N ALA A 176 21.27 -2.65 9.09
CA ALA A 176 20.23 -1.92 8.34
C ALA A 176 19.13 -1.33 9.25
N GLU A 177 18.67 -0.10 8.97
CA GLU A 177 17.48 0.46 9.62
C GLU A 177 16.19 -0.10 9.03
N HIS A 178 16.21 -0.33 7.71
CA HIS A 178 15.05 -0.74 6.94
C HIS A 178 15.25 -2.12 6.31
N MET A 179 14.18 -2.90 6.27
CA MET A 179 14.11 -4.11 5.47
C MET A 179 13.09 -3.93 4.36
N LEU A 180 13.54 -4.00 3.11
CA LEU A 180 12.70 -3.85 1.93
C LEU A 180 12.42 -5.22 1.31
N VAL A 181 11.15 -5.60 1.30
CA VAL A 181 10.67 -6.89 0.79
C VAL A 181 10.24 -6.73 -0.66
N VAL A 182 10.89 -7.45 -1.59
CA VAL A 182 10.57 -7.35 -3.02
C VAL A 182 9.66 -8.51 -3.43
N PRO A 183 8.33 -8.31 -3.50
CA PRO A 183 7.42 -9.29 -4.10
C PRO A 183 7.73 -9.48 -5.59
N ASN A 184 7.31 -10.61 -6.16
CA ASN A 184 7.47 -10.89 -7.59
C ASN A 184 6.29 -11.73 -8.12
N ARG A 185 6.13 -11.76 -9.44
CA ARG A 185 5.01 -12.46 -10.11
C ARG A 185 5.08 -14.00 -10.08
N HIS A 186 6.22 -14.60 -9.75
CA HIS A 186 6.44 -16.04 -9.89
C HIS A 186 5.92 -16.79 -8.66
N ASN A 187 6.44 -16.45 -7.48
CA ASN A 187 6.06 -17.04 -6.20
C ASN A 187 6.31 -16.05 -5.06
N SER A 188 5.63 -16.25 -3.94
CA SER A 188 5.98 -15.55 -2.71
C SER A 188 7.43 -15.82 -2.34
N ILE A 189 8.19 -14.77 -2.01
CA ILE A 189 9.59 -14.91 -1.62
C ILE A 189 9.73 -15.77 -0.34
N TYR A 190 8.70 -15.79 0.51
CA TYR A 190 8.67 -16.57 1.75
C TYR A 190 8.48 -18.07 1.54
N THR A 191 8.30 -18.51 0.29
CA THR A 191 8.48 -19.92 -0.07
C THR A 191 9.94 -20.34 -0.09
N ARG A 192 10.90 -19.41 0.07
CA ARG A 192 12.35 -19.65 0.18
C ARG A 192 12.80 -19.51 1.63
N ILE A 193 13.55 -20.49 2.13
CA ILE A 193 13.90 -20.55 3.56
C ILE A 193 14.80 -19.39 4.01
N TRP A 194 15.70 -18.91 3.14
CA TRP A 194 16.56 -17.76 3.44
C TRP A 194 15.75 -16.46 3.56
N CYS A 195 14.75 -16.22 2.71
CA CYS A 195 13.86 -15.06 2.85
C CYS A 195 12.98 -15.15 4.12
N ALA A 196 12.57 -16.36 4.52
CA ALA A 196 11.87 -16.57 5.78
C ALA A 196 12.77 -16.31 7.01
N PHE A 197 14.05 -16.69 6.93
CA PHE A 197 15.05 -16.37 7.94
C PHE A 197 15.31 -14.87 8.05
N GLU A 198 15.43 -14.17 6.92
CA GLU A 198 15.58 -12.72 6.91
C GLU A 198 14.36 -12.03 7.56
N ALA A 199 13.14 -12.51 7.32
CA ALA A 199 11.95 -12.02 8.01
C ALA A 199 12.00 -12.30 9.52
N HIS A 200 12.47 -13.49 9.92
CA HIS A 200 12.68 -13.84 11.33
C HIS A 200 13.62 -12.83 12.02
N LEU A 201 14.81 -12.61 11.44
CA LEU A 201 15.78 -11.65 11.96
C LEU A 201 15.21 -10.22 11.96
N GLY A 202 14.51 -9.82 10.90
CA GLY A 202 13.85 -8.52 10.83
C GLY A 202 12.85 -8.30 11.97
N VAL A 203 12.13 -9.34 12.37
CA VAL A 203 11.22 -9.29 13.53
C VAL A 203 11.98 -9.20 14.85
N GLN A 204 12.99 -10.06 15.05
CA GLN A 204 13.80 -10.08 16.28
C GLN A 204 14.51 -8.75 16.53
N LEU A 205 15.09 -8.18 15.48
CA LEU A 205 15.83 -6.92 15.53
C LEU A 205 14.90 -5.69 15.47
N ASN A 206 13.58 -5.89 15.57
CA ASN A 206 12.56 -4.84 15.51
C ASN A 206 12.67 -3.93 14.28
N LYS A 207 13.10 -4.47 13.14
CA LYS A 207 13.21 -3.72 11.90
C LYS A 207 11.85 -3.28 11.40
N ARG A 208 11.87 -2.15 10.69
CA ARG A 208 10.77 -1.69 9.85
C ARG A 208 10.83 -2.44 8.53
N ILE A 209 9.88 -3.33 8.33
CA ILE A 209 9.79 -4.17 7.12
C ILE A 209 8.73 -3.55 6.19
N THR A 210 9.09 -3.16 4.98
CA THR A 210 8.18 -2.56 4.00
C THR A 210 8.11 -3.39 2.73
N THR A 211 6.93 -3.54 2.14
CA THR A 211 6.76 -4.16 0.82
C THR A 211 7.13 -3.16 -0.27
N ALA A 212 8.08 -3.52 -1.12
CA ALA A 212 8.49 -2.73 -2.27
C ALA A 212 7.38 -2.70 -3.33
N MET A 213 7.13 -1.51 -3.86
CA MET A 213 6.15 -1.22 -4.91
C MET A 213 6.81 -0.42 -6.01
N SER A 214 6.51 -0.78 -7.26
CA SER A 214 6.82 0.07 -8.41
C SER A 214 5.72 1.08 -8.64
N ARG A 215 6.06 2.22 -9.24
CA ARG A 215 5.08 3.20 -9.69
C ARG A 215 4.04 2.54 -10.61
N PRO A 216 2.73 2.75 -10.39
CA PRO A 216 1.70 2.17 -11.24
C PRO A 216 1.95 2.46 -12.73
N HIS A 217 1.94 1.43 -13.56
CA HIS A 217 2.23 1.60 -14.98
C HIS A 217 1.22 2.56 -15.65
N GLY A 218 1.74 3.58 -16.33
CA GLY A 218 0.94 4.61 -16.98
C GLY A 218 0.29 5.61 -16.02
N PHE A 219 0.81 5.75 -14.79
CA PHE A 219 0.31 6.66 -13.77
C PHE A 219 0.00 8.06 -14.32
N TRP A 220 1.01 8.73 -14.91
CA TRP A 220 0.87 10.09 -15.42
C TRP A 220 -0.12 10.20 -16.59
N ILE A 221 -0.12 9.23 -17.50
CA ILE A 221 -1.07 9.21 -18.63
C ILE A 221 -2.51 9.18 -18.11
N ARG A 222 -2.77 8.37 -17.07
CA ARG A 222 -4.08 8.29 -16.44
C ARG A 222 -4.44 9.56 -15.68
N GLN A 223 -3.50 10.16 -14.95
CA GLN A 223 -3.72 11.44 -14.27
C GLN A 223 -4.04 12.57 -15.25
N LEU A 224 -3.31 12.65 -16.37
CA LEU A 224 -3.57 13.62 -17.44
C LEU A 224 -4.94 13.38 -18.10
N ALA A 225 -5.32 12.13 -18.32
CA ALA A 225 -6.65 11.80 -18.84
C ALA A 225 -7.76 12.24 -17.87
N MET A 226 -7.59 12.02 -16.56
CA MET A 226 -8.55 12.47 -15.55
C MET A 226 -8.63 14.00 -15.46
N LEU A 227 -7.50 14.69 -15.55
CA LEU A 227 -7.46 16.15 -15.62
C LEU A 227 -8.21 16.68 -16.84
N ALA A 228 -8.02 16.07 -18.02
CA ALA A 228 -8.75 16.44 -19.22
C ALA A 228 -10.27 16.27 -19.04
N VAL A 229 -10.72 15.14 -18.49
CA VAL A 229 -12.14 14.88 -18.20
C VAL A 229 -12.70 15.92 -17.22
N LEU A 230 -11.94 16.25 -16.16
CA LEU A 230 -12.32 17.27 -15.19
C LEU A 230 -12.49 18.65 -15.86
N CYS A 231 -11.51 19.10 -16.63
CA CYS A 231 -11.55 20.38 -17.33
C CYS A 231 -12.73 20.46 -18.31
N CYS A 232 -12.96 19.41 -19.11
CA CYS A 232 -14.11 19.37 -20.02
C CYS A 232 -15.45 19.43 -19.28
N SER A 233 -15.55 18.75 -18.13
CA SER A 233 -16.76 18.74 -17.30
C SER A 233 -17.02 20.10 -16.64
N MET A 234 -15.96 20.78 -16.18
CA MET A 234 -16.05 22.15 -15.66
C MET A 234 -16.50 23.15 -16.72
N ALA A 235 -15.95 23.06 -17.94
CA ALA A 235 -16.38 23.91 -19.05
C ALA A 235 -17.86 23.69 -19.41
N ALA A 236 -18.30 22.44 -19.45
CA ALA A 236 -19.71 22.10 -19.70
C ALA A 236 -20.64 22.62 -18.58
N GLY A 237 -20.22 22.50 -17.31
CA GLY A 237 -20.95 23.03 -16.16
C GLY A 237 -21.08 24.54 -16.19
N ALA A 238 -19.98 25.25 -16.51
CA ALA A 238 -19.98 26.70 -16.65
C ALA A 238 -20.90 27.17 -17.78
N PHE A 239 -20.83 26.52 -18.94
CA PHE A 239 -21.72 26.82 -20.08
C PHE A 239 -23.20 26.58 -19.72
N ALA A 240 -23.51 25.48 -19.05
CA ALA A 240 -24.87 25.17 -18.62
C ALA A 240 -25.39 26.16 -17.56
N GLY A 241 -24.54 26.56 -16.61
CA GLY A 241 -24.82 27.62 -15.64
C GLY A 241 -25.18 28.93 -16.34
N HIS A 242 -24.34 29.32 -17.30
CA HIS A 242 -24.48 30.60 -18.01
C HIS A 242 -25.76 30.65 -18.85
N ALA A 243 -26.02 29.59 -19.62
CA ALA A 243 -27.23 29.47 -20.43
C ALA A 243 -28.50 29.46 -19.57
N SER A 244 -28.43 28.86 -18.37
CA SER A 244 -29.55 28.85 -17.42
C SER A 244 -29.80 30.23 -16.82
N ALA A 245 -28.74 30.93 -16.41
CA ALA A 245 -28.84 32.27 -15.85
C ALA A 245 -29.45 33.27 -16.85
N GLN A 246 -29.03 33.22 -18.12
CA GLN A 246 -29.58 34.08 -19.17
C GLN A 246 -31.08 33.85 -19.43
N ARG A 247 -31.55 32.61 -19.30
CA ARG A 247 -32.90 32.22 -19.71
C ARG A 247 -33.95 32.37 -18.59
N TRP A 248 -33.56 32.23 -17.33
CA TRP A 248 -34.50 32.07 -16.22
C TRP A 248 -34.53 33.24 -15.22
N GLY A 249 -33.63 34.23 -15.34
CA GLY A 249 -33.65 35.43 -14.50
C GLY A 249 -33.70 35.13 -12.99
N ALA A 250 -34.41 35.95 -12.21
CA ALA A 250 -34.46 35.88 -10.74
C ALA A 250 -35.12 34.61 -10.13
N GLN A 251 -35.71 33.70 -10.93
CA GLN A 251 -36.25 32.42 -10.43
C GLN A 251 -35.17 31.34 -10.19
N MET A 252 -33.89 31.73 -10.12
CA MET A 252 -32.72 30.85 -9.98
C MET A 252 -32.67 29.99 -8.71
N GLU A 253 -33.35 30.37 -7.62
CA GLU A 253 -33.24 29.68 -6.32
C GLU A 253 -33.63 28.19 -6.40
N ALA A 254 -34.65 27.85 -7.20
CA ALA A 254 -35.08 26.47 -7.40
C ALA A 254 -34.06 25.63 -8.19
N HIS A 255 -33.31 26.24 -9.12
CA HIS A 255 -32.34 25.53 -9.95
C HIS A 255 -31.02 25.26 -9.22
N VAL A 256 -30.59 26.19 -8.36
CA VAL A 256 -29.45 25.98 -7.45
C VAL A 256 -29.78 24.86 -6.47
N LEU A 257 -31.00 24.84 -5.92
CA LEU A 257 -31.46 23.76 -5.03
C LEU A 257 -31.45 22.38 -5.71
N VAL A 258 -31.89 22.30 -6.98
CA VAL A 258 -31.84 21.06 -7.76
C VAL A 258 -30.41 20.64 -8.07
N ALA A 259 -29.51 21.57 -8.39
CA ALA A 259 -28.09 21.27 -8.62
C ALA A 259 -27.41 20.76 -7.33
N VAL A 260 -27.72 21.34 -6.17
CA VAL A 260 -27.25 20.90 -4.86
C VAL A 260 -27.82 19.53 -4.48
N LEU A 261 -29.10 19.26 -4.77
CA LEU A 261 -29.73 17.95 -4.56
C LEU A 261 -29.12 16.87 -5.47
N LEU A 262 -28.80 17.19 -6.71
CA LEU A 262 -28.12 16.27 -7.62
C LEU A 262 -26.68 15.99 -7.19
N ALA A 263 -25.97 17.01 -6.70
CA ALA A 263 -24.64 16.84 -6.10
C ALA A 263 -24.71 15.98 -4.82
N PHE A 264 -25.74 16.17 -3.99
CA PHE A 264 -26.00 15.36 -2.80
C PHE A 264 -26.35 13.91 -3.14
N VAL A 265 -27.18 13.67 -4.16
CA VAL A 265 -27.50 12.31 -4.64
C VAL A 265 -26.27 11.64 -5.26
N ALA A 266 -25.42 12.38 -5.98
CA ALA A 266 -24.16 11.87 -6.50
C ALA A 266 -23.17 11.54 -5.38
N PHE A 267 -23.10 12.36 -4.33
CA PHE A 267 -22.27 12.13 -3.14
C PHE A 267 -22.80 10.97 -2.27
N ALA A 268 -24.11 10.90 -2.03
CA ALA A 268 -24.75 9.79 -1.34
C ALA A 268 -24.55 8.48 -2.12
N GLY A 269 -24.70 8.54 -3.45
CA GLY A 269 -24.35 7.45 -4.37
C GLY A 269 -22.88 7.06 -4.29
N PHE A 270 -21.96 8.01 -4.12
CA PHE A 270 -20.54 7.75 -3.90
C PHE A 270 -20.29 6.98 -2.61
N THR A 271 -20.85 7.41 -1.48
CA THR A 271 -20.74 6.67 -0.22
C THR A 271 -21.31 5.25 -0.32
N LEU A 272 -22.45 5.08 -1.01
CA LEU A 272 -23.14 3.79 -1.12
C LEU A 272 -22.50 2.83 -2.13
N LEU A 273 -21.86 3.33 -3.20
CA LEU A 273 -21.28 2.52 -4.29
C LEU A 273 -19.79 2.19 -4.08
N SER A 274 -19.20 2.60 -2.95
CA SER A 274 -17.81 2.29 -2.55
C SER A 274 -17.47 0.79 -2.46
N PHE A 275 -18.45 -0.10 -2.59
CA PHE A 275 -18.28 -1.55 -2.47
C PHE A 275 -18.02 -2.21 -3.84
N GLY A 276 -16.73 -2.32 -4.22
CA GLY A 276 -16.24 -3.24 -5.25
C GLY A 276 -15.22 -2.67 -6.24
N GLN A 277 -14.01 -3.25 -6.27
CA GLN A 277 -12.85 -2.79 -7.08
C GLN A 277 -13.14 -2.54 -8.58
N LYS A 278 -13.92 -3.40 -9.25
CA LYS A 278 -14.22 -3.22 -10.69
C LYS A 278 -15.14 -2.03 -10.98
N ARG A 279 -15.96 -1.61 -10.00
CA ARG A 279 -16.85 -0.44 -10.13
C ARG A 279 -16.16 0.87 -9.77
N GLN A 280 -15.00 0.83 -9.12
CA GLN A 280 -14.28 2.02 -8.68
C GLN A 280 -13.86 2.92 -9.85
N ARG A 281 -13.44 2.39 -10.99
CA ARG A 281 -13.05 3.25 -12.13
C ARG A 281 -14.23 4.06 -12.69
N LEU A 282 -15.38 3.41 -12.90
CA LEU A 282 -16.59 4.10 -13.34
C LEU A 282 -17.04 5.11 -12.29
N LEU A 283 -16.93 4.75 -11.01
CA LEU A 283 -17.25 5.65 -9.91
C LEU A 283 -16.37 6.91 -9.93
N VAL A 284 -15.05 6.77 -10.06
CA VAL A 284 -14.11 7.90 -10.12
C VAL A 284 -14.36 8.78 -11.35
N ILE A 285 -14.63 8.19 -12.51
CA ILE A 285 -15.00 8.95 -13.71
C ILE A 285 -16.31 9.71 -13.49
N SER A 286 -17.35 9.04 -12.97
CA SER A 286 -18.63 9.68 -12.67
C SER A 286 -18.47 10.83 -11.68
N LEU A 287 -17.72 10.63 -10.58
CA LEU A 287 -17.39 11.69 -9.63
C LEU A 287 -16.67 12.86 -10.28
N THR A 288 -15.76 12.59 -11.21
CA THR A 288 -15.02 13.63 -11.92
C THR A 288 -15.96 14.45 -12.81
N ILE A 289 -16.88 13.78 -13.50
CA ILE A 289 -17.89 14.43 -14.33
C ILE A 289 -18.84 15.26 -13.47
N PHE A 290 -19.46 14.68 -12.44
CA PHE A 290 -20.38 15.38 -11.55
C PHE A 290 -19.71 16.51 -10.78
N GLY A 291 -18.51 16.25 -10.24
CA GLY A 291 -17.70 17.25 -9.55
C GLY A 291 -17.33 18.41 -10.47
N GLY A 292 -16.88 18.12 -11.69
CA GLY A 292 -16.58 19.15 -12.69
C GLY A 292 -17.81 19.98 -13.06
N LEU A 293 -18.95 19.34 -13.37
CA LEU A 293 -20.20 20.04 -13.67
C LEU A 293 -20.64 20.96 -12.52
N TYR A 294 -20.58 20.47 -11.29
CA TYR A 294 -20.91 21.24 -10.09
C TYR A 294 -19.98 22.46 -9.92
N LEU A 295 -18.66 22.25 -9.99
CA LEU A 295 -17.67 23.33 -9.84
C LEU A 295 -17.79 24.39 -10.95
N GLY A 296 -18.05 23.96 -12.19
CA GLY A 296 -18.27 24.87 -13.32
C GLY A 296 -19.52 25.72 -13.12
N THR A 297 -20.61 25.10 -12.68
CA THR A 297 -21.89 25.80 -12.43
C THR A 297 -21.75 26.80 -11.28
N LEU A 298 -21.07 26.39 -10.20
CA LEU A 298 -20.81 27.24 -9.04
C LEU A 298 -19.92 28.44 -9.40
N GLY A 299 -18.85 28.20 -10.17
CA GLY A 299 -17.95 29.27 -10.61
C GLY A 299 -18.65 30.33 -11.48
N ASP A 300 -19.47 29.90 -12.44
CA ASP A 300 -20.23 30.82 -13.28
C ASP A 300 -21.33 31.56 -12.49
N TYR A 301 -22.03 30.87 -11.58
CA TYR A 301 -23.00 31.50 -10.68
C TYR A 301 -22.38 32.64 -9.88
N VAL A 302 -21.18 32.44 -9.34
CA VAL A 302 -20.46 33.43 -8.55
C VAL A 302 -20.07 34.67 -9.36
N LEU A 303 -19.73 34.49 -10.64
CA LEU A 303 -19.43 35.59 -11.55
C LEU A 303 -20.70 36.38 -11.89
N LEU A 304 -21.82 35.69 -12.15
CA LEU A 304 -23.09 36.31 -12.56
C LEU A 304 -23.89 36.91 -11.39
N ALA A 305 -23.80 36.31 -10.21
CA ALA A 305 -24.51 36.78 -9.02
C ALA A 305 -23.79 37.95 -8.32
N SER A 306 -22.59 38.33 -8.79
CA SER A 306 -21.77 39.40 -8.21
C SER A 306 -22.53 40.71 -8.06
N ASP A 307 -23.18 41.17 -9.12
CA ASP A 307 -23.88 42.46 -9.08
C ASP A 307 -25.15 42.42 -8.21
N CYS A 308 -25.85 41.28 -8.15
CA CYS A 308 -27.13 41.17 -7.45
C CYS A 308 -26.97 40.83 -5.95
N MET A 309 -25.95 40.03 -5.59
CA MET A 309 -25.69 39.65 -4.21
C MET A 309 -25.10 40.78 -3.37
N TYR A 310 -24.38 41.71 -3.98
CA TYR A 310 -23.77 42.84 -3.27
C TYR A 310 -24.79 43.68 -2.52
N ASP A 311 -25.94 43.93 -3.13
CA ASP A 311 -27.03 44.72 -2.53
C ASP A 311 -27.78 43.94 -1.43
N PHE A 312 -27.84 42.60 -1.52
CA PHE A 312 -28.63 41.78 -0.61
C PHE A 312 -27.86 41.25 0.62
N LEU A 313 -26.62 40.78 0.44
CA LEU A 313 -25.85 40.07 1.49
C LEU A 313 -24.78 40.94 2.16
N GLY A 314 -24.53 42.13 1.60
CA GLY A 314 -23.46 43.03 2.02
C GLY A 314 -22.06 42.56 1.59
N TYR A 315 -21.15 43.53 1.47
CA TYR A 315 -19.79 43.32 0.95
C TYR A 315 -19.02 42.17 1.62
N ARG A 316 -19.08 42.09 2.96
CA ARG A 316 -18.32 41.09 3.73
C ARG A 316 -18.73 39.66 3.41
N THR A 317 -20.04 39.40 3.34
CA THR A 317 -20.57 38.06 3.04
C THR A 317 -20.23 37.65 1.61
N CYS A 318 -20.37 38.58 0.66
CA CYS A 318 -20.00 38.34 -0.74
C CYS A 318 -18.52 38.00 -0.86
N LEU A 319 -17.62 38.82 -0.28
CA LEU A 319 -16.19 38.55 -0.26
C LEU A 319 -15.85 37.19 0.36
N GLY A 320 -16.52 36.82 1.45
CA GLY A 320 -16.37 35.51 2.08
C GLY A 320 -16.73 34.36 1.15
N LEU A 321 -17.83 34.46 0.42
CA LEU A 321 -18.26 33.47 -0.56
C LEU A 321 -17.30 33.37 -1.75
N TYR A 322 -16.79 34.49 -2.27
CA TYR A 322 -15.77 34.49 -3.34
C TYR A 322 -14.51 33.76 -2.92
N ILE A 323 -13.98 34.09 -1.74
CA ILE A 323 -12.78 33.46 -1.19
C ILE A 323 -13.03 31.97 -1.02
N GLN A 324 -14.16 31.59 -0.42
CA GLN A 324 -14.49 30.19 -0.19
C GLN A 324 -14.58 29.40 -1.50
N ILE A 325 -15.27 29.93 -2.51
CA ILE A 325 -15.46 29.24 -3.79
C ILE A 325 -14.14 29.18 -4.58
N GLY A 326 -13.37 30.27 -4.57
CA GLY A 326 -12.03 30.32 -5.13
C GLY A 326 -11.07 29.32 -4.51
N LEU A 327 -11.20 29.02 -3.21
CA LEU A 327 -10.45 27.97 -2.54
C LEU A 327 -11.05 26.57 -2.79
N TRP A 328 -12.38 26.44 -2.89
CA TRP A 328 -13.07 25.14 -2.97
C TRP A 328 -12.84 24.46 -4.32
N ILE A 329 -12.85 25.22 -5.42
CA ILE A 329 -12.61 24.70 -6.78
C ILE A 329 -11.25 23.97 -6.90
N PRO A 330 -10.09 24.59 -6.61
CA PRO A 330 -8.80 23.91 -6.72
C PRO A 330 -8.66 22.76 -5.72
N THR A 331 -9.27 22.91 -4.54
CA THR A 331 -9.27 21.87 -3.51
C THR A 331 -9.99 20.61 -3.98
N MET A 332 -11.25 20.73 -4.44
CA MET A 332 -12.03 19.60 -4.93
C MET A 332 -11.43 18.99 -6.20
N SER A 333 -10.90 19.83 -7.10
CA SER A 333 -10.18 19.38 -8.29
C SER A 333 -8.96 18.53 -7.91
N SER A 334 -8.19 18.97 -6.92
CA SER A 334 -7.04 18.22 -6.40
C SER A 334 -7.48 16.92 -5.75
N CYS A 335 -8.54 16.93 -4.92
CA CYS A 335 -9.09 15.72 -4.32
C CYS A 335 -9.48 14.68 -5.36
N ILE A 336 -10.13 15.08 -6.47
CA ILE A 336 -10.51 14.15 -7.56
C ILE A 336 -9.27 13.48 -8.18
N LEU A 337 -8.22 14.24 -8.46
CA LEU A 337 -6.97 13.70 -8.99
C LEU A 337 -6.27 12.78 -7.98
N LEU A 338 -6.30 13.13 -6.70
CA LEU A 338 -5.77 12.30 -5.61
C LEU A 338 -6.57 11.00 -5.43
N ILE A 339 -7.88 11.00 -5.65
CA ILE A 339 -8.71 9.79 -5.59
C ILE A 339 -8.27 8.79 -6.67
N GLU A 340 -8.03 9.24 -7.90
CA GLU A 340 -7.51 8.36 -8.95
C GLU A 340 -6.10 7.85 -8.61
N ALA A 341 -5.23 8.72 -8.08
CA ALA A 341 -3.90 8.30 -7.64
C ALA A 341 -3.99 7.21 -6.56
N ASP A 342 -4.78 7.43 -5.51
CA ASP A 342 -5.01 6.45 -4.44
C ASP A 342 -5.58 5.14 -4.98
N ARG A 343 -6.49 5.18 -5.96
CA ARG A 343 -7.03 3.99 -6.62
C ARG A 343 -5.93 3.18 -7.31
N GLN A 344 -5.02 3.85 -8.02
CA GLN A 344 -3.93 3.17 -8.72
C GLN A 344 -2.93 2.55 -7.76
N TRP A 345 -2.56 3.26 -6.69
CA TRP A 345 -1.69 2.72 -5.63
C TRP A 345 -2.36 1.57 -4.88
N SER A 346 -3.66 1.65 -4.62
CA SER A 346 -4.42 0.56 -4.00
C SER A 346 -4.41 -0.72 -4.84
N ILE A 347 -4.49 -0.60 -6.18
CA ILE A 347 -4.38 -1.76 -7.08
C ILE A 347 -2.96 -2.33 -7.05
N ALA A 348 -1.94 -1.47 -7.09
CA ALA A 348 -0.55 -1.90 -7.06
C ALA A 348 -0.23 -2.64 -5.75
N LEU A 349 -0.69 -2.13 -4.60
CA LEU A 349 -0.54 -2.81 -3.31
C LEU A 349 -1.24 -4.17 -3.32
N HIS A 350 -2.49 -4.24 -3.80
CA HIS A 350 -3.21 -5.51 -3.84
C HIS A 350 -2.50 -6.55 -4.72
N GLU A 351 -1.94 -6.14 -5.85
CA GLU A 351 -1.08 -6.99 -6.68
C GLU A 351 0.16 -7.48 -5.91
N GLN A 352 0.83 -6.61 -5.15
CA GLN A 352 1.99 -6.98 -4.32
C GLN A 352 1.62 -7.93 -3.17
N SER A 353 0.53 -7.66 -2.44
CA SER A 353 0.03 -8.53 -1.39
C SER A 353 -0.34 -9.91 -1.94
N PHE A 354 -0.96 -9.96 -3.13
CA PHE A 354 -1.25 -11.21 -3.81
C PHE A 354 0.02 -11.99 -4.17
N GLN A 355 1.05 -11.30 -4.70
CA GLN A 355 2.35 -11.90 -4.99
C GLN A 355 3.02 -12.50 -3.74
N LEU A 356 2.93 -11.83 -2.59
CA LEU A 356 3.43 -12.37 -1.31
C LEU A 356 2.58 -13.51 -0.74
N TYR A 357 1.30 -13.59 -1.10
CA TYR A 357 0.41 -14.66 -0.65
C TYR A 357 0.52 -15.91 -1.53
N GLN A 358 0.88 -15.77 -2.80
CA GLN A 358 0.91 -16.85 -3.77
C GLN A 358 1.85 -17.98 -3.31
N ASN A 359 1.24 -19.16 -3.07
CA ASN A 359 1.90 -20.39 -2.59
C ASN A 359 2.54 -20.30 -1.19
N PHE A 360 2.28 -19.22 -0.44
CA PHE A 360 2.73 -19.12 0.95
C PHE A 360 1.70 -19.75 1.89
N THR A 361 2.05 -20.88 2.49
CA THR A 361 1.23 -21.59 3.49
C THR A 361 1.74 -21.43 4.92
N GLY A 362 2.98 -20.95 5.07
CA GLY A 362 3.66 -20.74 6.35
C GLY A 362 5.17 -20.97 6.21
N VAL A 363 5.94 -20.45 7.14
CA VAL A 363 7.41 -20.56 7.14
C VAL A 363 7.90 -22.01 7.22
N ALA A 364 7.15 -22.90 7.86
CA ALA A 364 7.49 -24.33 7.93
C ALA A 364 7.59 -25.01 6.54
N ASP A 365 6.81 -24.52 5.57
CA ASP A 365 6.75 -25.05 4.21
C ASP A 365 7.78 -24.41 3.26
N ALA A 366 8.56 -23.43 3.74
CA ALA A 366 9.60 -22.81 2.95
C ALA A 366 10.66 -23.83 2.48
N ARG A 367 11.12 -23.68 1.25
CA ARG A 367 12.00 -24.61 0.53
C ARG A 367 13.43 -24.09 0.48
N SER A 368 14.37 -25.00 0.31
CA SER A 368 15.78 -24.70 0.08
C SER A 368 16.30 -25.57 -1.06
N SER A 369 17.24 -25.03 -1.85
CA SER A 369 18.06 -25.83 -2.76
C SER A 369 18.98 -26.78 -1.98
N GLN A 370 19.40 -26.39 -0.77
CA GLN A 370 20.21 -27.20 0.12
C GLN A 370 19.39 -27.63 1.36
N PRO A 371 19.07 -28.94 1.50
CA PRO A 371 18.30 -29.42 2.67
C PRO A 371 19.01 -29.22 4.01
N ALA A 372 20.34 -29.06 4.02
CA ALA A 372 21.11 -28.72 5.22
C ALA A 372 20.73 -27.33 5.75
N ASP A 373 20.76 -26.30 4.90
CA ASP A 373 20.36 -24.93 5.23
C ASP A 373 18.95 -24.90 5.82
N LYS A 374 17.99 -25.63 5.20
CA LYS A 374 16.63 -25.67 5.72
C LYS A 374 16.58 -26.17 7.17
N ARG A 375 17.33 -27.23 7.49
CA ARG A 375 17.36 -27.77 8.86
C ARG A 375 18.01 -26.80 9.84
N THR A 376 19.16 -26.22 9.48
CA THR A 376 19.87 -25.26 10.34
C THR A 376 19.02 -24.03 10.60
N ILE A 377 18.48 -23.40 9.56
CA ILE A 377 17.63 -22.22 9.67
C ILE A 377 16.34 -22.50 10.44
N MET A 378 15.65 -23.63 10.17
CA MET A 378 14.44 -23.97 10.91
C MET A 378 14.72 -24.24 12.39
N SER A 379 15.87 -24.83 12.71
CA SER A 379 16.31 -24.97 14.10
C SER A 379 16.52 -23.60 14.74
N GLU A 380 17.15 -22.68 14.03
CA GLU A 380 17.41 -21.32 14.50
C GLU A 380 16.12 -20.55 14.80
N ILE A 381 15.18 -20.56 13.85
CA ILE A 381 13.84 -19.96 14.02
C ILE A 381 13.10 -20.60 15.20
N SER A 382 13.21 -21.92 15.36
CA SER A 382 12.54 -22.65 16.45
C SER A 382 13.09 -22.28 17.83
N ASN A 383 14.41 -22.09 17.94
CA ASN A 383 15.08 -21.71 19.19
C ASN A 383 14.70 -20.29 19.66
N HIS A 384 14.21 -19.45 18.74
CA HIS A 384 14.03 -18.02 18.93
C HIS A 384 12.57 -17.54 18.92
N GLY A 385 11.65 -18.40 19.38
CA GLY A 385 10.22 -18.07 19.52
C GLY A 385 9.31 -18.75 18.49
N GLY A 386 9.88 -19.57 17.60
CA GLY A 386 9.12 -20.42 16.69
C GLY A 386 8.67 -19.71 15.41
N HIS A 387 8.24 -20.51 14.43
CA HIS A 387 7.77 -20.05 13.12
C HIS A 387 6.47 -19.24 13.22
N GLU A 388 5.63 -19.47 14.24
CA GLU A 388 4.36 -18.74 14.44
C GLU A 388 4.56 -17.22 14.56
N LEU A 389 5.63 -16.77 15.23
CA LEU A 389 5.96 -15.36 15.36
C LEU A 389 6.31 -14.73 14.00
N VAL A 390 7.02 -15.49 13.17
CA VAL A 390 7.42 -15.08 11.82
C VAL A 390 6.19 -15.06 10.90
N ASP A 391 5.35 -16.09 10.95
CA ASP A 391 4.10 -16.16 10.20
C ASP A 391 3.16 -15.00 10.55
N ALA A 392 3.04 -14.65 11.83
CA ALA A 392 2.25 -13.50 12.27
C ALA A 392 2.80 -12.18 11.70
N ALA A 393 4.13 -11.99 11.71
CA ALA A 393 4.74 -10.78 11.17
C ALA A 393 4.65 -10.68 9.64
N VAL A 394 4.79 -11.80 8.93
CA VAL A 394 4.58 -11.91 7.48
C VAL A 394 3.11 -11.65 7.15
N SER A 395 2.17 -12.16 7.94
CA SER A 395 0.74 -11.86 7.78
C SER A 395 0.44 -10.36 7.95
N VAL A 396 1.05 -9.71 8.95
CA VAL A 396 0.97 -8.25 9.12
C VAL A 396 1.52 -7.53 7.89
N LEU A 397 2.69 -7.94 7.37
CA LEU A 397 3.28 -7.35 6.18
C LEU A 397 2.38 -7.51 4.94
N ILE A 398 1.83 -8.71 4.70
CA ILE A 398 0.98 -9.02 3.54
C ILE A 398 -0.30 -8.18 3.59
N SER A 399 -0.95 -8.11 4.76
CA SER A 399 -2.24 -7.44 4.93
C SER A 399 -2.12 -5.91 4.88
N SER A 400 -1.01 -5.35 5.36
CA SER A 400 -0.87 -3.90 5.54
C SER A 400 0.11 -3.22 4.58
N GLY A 401 1.01 -3.98 3.93
CA GLY A 401 2.15 -3.46 3.18
C GLY A 401 3.36 -3.08 4.04
N VAL A 402 3.26 -3.11 5.37
CA VAL A 402 4.35 -2.76 6.30
C VAL A 402 4.27 -3.55 7.61
N SER A 403 5.38 -4.06 8.12
CA SER A 403 5.46 -4.68 9.45
C SER A 403 6.40 -3.85 10.33
N THR A 404 5.80 -3.07 11.24
CA THR A 404 6.50 -2.31 12.28
C THR A 404 6.24 -2.93 13.66
N PRO A 405 7.08 -2.65 14.67
CA PRO A 405 6.81 -3.09 16.04
C PRO A 405 5.41 -2.69 16.55
N GLU A 406 4.96 -1.47 16.22
CA GLU A 406 3.62 -0.98 16.60
C GLU A 406 2.49 -1.80 15.97
N LEU A 407 2.55 -2.09 14.67
CA LEU A 407 1.50 -2.86 14.00
C LEU A 407 1.51 -4.33 14.42
N ARG A 408 2.68 -4.90 14.70
CA ARG A 408 2.79 -6.25 15.27
C ARG A 408 2.12 -6.31 16.65
N GLU A 409 2.28 -5.27 17.47
CA GLU A 409 1.60 -5.17 18.77
C GLU A 409 0.08 -5.05 18.65
N VAL A 410 -0.40 -4.23 17.70
CA VAL A 410 -1.84 -4.13 17.40
C VAL A 410 -2.41 -5.47 16.92
N ALA A 411 -1.68 -6.18 16.06
CA ALA A 411 -2.08 -7.49 15.56
C ALA A 411 -2.14 -8.57 16.67
N ARG A 412 -1.25 -8.52 17.68
CA ARG A 412 -1.31 -9.40 18.87
C ARG A 412 -2.64 -9.27 19.62
N HIS A 413 -3.27 -8.10 19.58
CA HIS A 413 -4.59 -7.86 20.14
C HIS A 413 -5.75 -8.33 19.25
N GLN A 414 -5.46 -9.13 18.21
CA GLN A 414 -6.44 -9.64 17.24
C GLN A 414 -7.18 -8.50 16.52
N ILE A 415 -6.52 -7.36 16.35
CA ILE A 415 -7.03 -6.24 15.55
C ILE A 415 -6.41 -6.36 14.17
N GLN A 416 -7.24 -6.39 13.14
CA GLN A 416 -6.79 -6.39 11.76
C GLN A 416 -6.10 -5.06 11.43
N VAL A 417 -4.96 -5.14 10.76
CA VAL A 417 -4.13 -3.99 10.37
C VAL A 417 -4.12 -3.80 8.85
N GLU A 418 -5.18 -4.24 8.18
CA GLU A 418 -5.34 -4.13 6.72
C GLU A 418 -5.11 -2.68 6.26
N HIS A 419 -4.26 -2.52 5.25
CA HIS A 419 -3.89 -1.22 4.68
C HIS A 419 -3.25 -0.21 5.65
N ALA A 420 -2.80 -0.61 6.84
CA ALA A 420 -2.17 0.32 7.79
C ALA A 420 -0.88 0.99 7.22
N GLY A 421 -0.20 0.34 6.28
CA GLY A 421 0.95 0.89 5.57
C GLY A 421 0.62 1.85 4.43
N MET A 422 -0.66 2.11 4.15
CA MET A 422 -1.07 3.06 3.11
C MET A 422 -2.15 4.01 3.57
N TYR A 423 -1.82 5.30 3.59
CA TYR A 423 -2.82 6.34 3.69
C TYR A 423 -3.37 6.69 2.31
N LYS A 424 -4.60 7.19 2.29
CA LYS A 424 -5.22 7.77 1.10
C LYS A 424 -4.98 9.27 1.11
N MET A 425 -4.21 9.79 0.16
CA MET A 425 -3.96 11.23 0.05
C MET A 425 -5.20 12.03 -0.25
N SER A 426 -6.17 11.45 -0.96
CA SER A 426 -7.47 12.06 -1.13
C SER A 426 -8.22 12.25 0.18
N VAL A 427 -8.16 11.27 1.09
CA VAL A 427 -8.83 11.35 2.40
C VAL A 427 -8.14 12.39 3.28
N ALA A 428 -6.80 12.41 3.29
CA ALA A 428 -6.03 13.41 4.02
C ALA A 428 -6.32 14.83 3.53
N ALA A 429 -6.23 15.04 2.21
CA ALA A 429 -6.52 16.32 1.57
C ALA A 429 -7.97 16.74 1.83
N PHE A 430 -8.93 15.83 1.69
CA PHE A 430 -10.34 16.12 1.94
C PHE A 430 -10.62 16.48 3.41
N ALA A 431 -10.12 15.70 4.37
CA ALA A 431 -10.31 15.96 5.79
C ALA A 431 -9.71 17.32 6.19
N TRP A 432 -8.47 17.60 5.77
CA TRP A 432 -7.82 18.88 6.02
C TRP A 432 -8.55 20.04 5.35
N SER A 433 -9.08 19.82 4.14
CA SER A 433 -9.83 20.82 3.40
C SER A 433 -11.15 21.15 4.08
N VAL A 434 -11.97 20.15 4.42
CA VAL A 434 -13.25 20.37 5.10
C VAL A 434 -13.02 21.11 6.42
N TRP A 435 -11.94 20.75 7.13
CA TRP A 435 -11.50 21.46 8.31
C TRP A 435 -11.20 22.94 7.99
N LEU A 436 -10.24 23.24 7.11
CA LEU A 436 -9.84 24.61 6.80
C LEU A 436 -10.99 25.47 6.26
N HIS A 437 -11.79 24.93 5.32
CA HIS A 437 -12.88 25.64 4.66
C HIS A 437 -14.02 26.03 5.60
N GLY A 438 -14.38 25.12 6.52
CA GLY A 438 -15.40 25.38 7.54
C GLY A 438 -15.09 26.64 8.34
N PHE A 439 -13.85 26.77 8.81
CA PHE A 439 -13.49 27.84 9.72
C PHE A 439 -13.06 29.14 9.02
N VAL A 440 -12.54 29.07 7.80
CA VAL A 440 -12.37 30.28 6.97
C VAL A 440 -13.72 30.94 6.71
N TYR A 441 -14.75 30.14 6.38
CA TYR A 441 -16.09 30.68 6.16
C TYR A 441 -16.68 31.34 7.42
N VAL A 442 -16.63 30.65 8.56
CA VAL A 442 -17.12 31.20 9.83
C VAL A 442 -16.35 32.47 10.21
N SER A 443 -15.02 32.49 10.02
CA SER A 443 -14.18 33.68 10.32
C SER A 443 -14.55 34.91 9.50
N LEU A 444 -15.01 34.72 8.26
CA LEU A 444 -15.40 35.80 7.36
C LEU A 444 -16.86 36.25 7.56
N CYS A 445 -17.70 35.38 8.12
CA CYS A 445 -19.14 35.61 8.29
C CYS A 445 -19.55 36.07 9.69
N VAL A 446 -18.72 35.85 10.70
CA VAL A 446 -19.05 36.19 12.10
C VAL A 446 -18.36 37.51 12.50
N GLU A 447 -19.02 38.28 13.36
CA GLU A 447 -18.44 39.49 13.95
C GLU A 447 -17.09 39.20 14.62
N TRP A 448 -16.12 40.05 14.31
CA TRP A 448 -14.77 39.97 14.87
C TRP A 448 -14.81 40.13 16.38
N GLY A 449 -14.04 39.31 17.10
CA GLY A 449 -14.01 39.29 18.56
C GLY A 449 -15.17 38.54 19.22
N SER A 450 -16.12 38.01 18.46
CA SER A 450 -17.10 37.06 18.99
C SER A 450 -16.44 35.73 19.39
N LEU A 451 -17.10 34.97 20.26
CA LEU A 451 -16.62 33.66 20.69
C LEU A 451 -16.48 32.67 19.52
N ALA A 452 -17.42 32.68 18.56
CA ALA A 452 -17.35 31.83 17.37
C ALA A 452 -16.21 32.21 16.43
N TRP A 453 -15.84 33.49 16.35
CA TRP A 453 -14.63 33.93 15.63
C TRP A 453 -13.37 33.38 16.30
N CYS A 454 -13.27 33.44 17.63
CA CYS A 454 -12.13 32.87 18.37
C CYS A 454 -11.99 31.36 18.14
N PHE A 455 -13.08 30.59 18.20
CA PHE A 455 -13.07 29.16 17.89
C PHE A 455 -12.61 28.88 16.45
N SER A 456 -13.01 29.72 15.50
CA SER A 456 -12.57 29.57 14.11
C SER A 456 -11.08 29.78 13.93
N VAL A 457 -10.49 30.74 14.64
CA VAL A 457 -9.03 30.93 14.65
C VAL A 457 -8.32 29.74 15.29
N VAL A 458 -8.83 29.24 16.42
CA VAL A 458 -8.28 28.05 17.09
C VAL A 458 -8.30 26.85 16.16
N ALA A 459 -9.42 26.58 15.50
CA ALA A 459 -9.55 25.46 14.58
C ALA A 459 -8.62 25.57 13.36
N ILE A 460 -8.35 26.78 12.85
CA ILE A 460 -7.33 26.98 11.80
C ILE A 460 -5.94 26.62 12.33
N LEU A 461 -5.58 27.07 13.54
CA LEU A 461 -4.30 26.74 14.16
C LEU A 461 -4.16 25.24 14.41
N GLU A 462 -5.24 24.57 14.83
CA GLU A 462 -5.27 23.13 15.03
C GLU A 462 -5.15 22.35 13.73
N ALA A 463 -5.79 22.80 12.64
CA ALA A 463 -5.64 22.19 11.31
C ALA A 463 -4.20 22.31 10.79
N LEU A 464 -3.55 23.45 11.05
CA LEU A 464 -2.14 23.67 10.72
C LEU A 464 -1.22 22.79 11.59
N LEU A 465 -1.50 22.73 12.90
CA LEU A 465 -0.76 21.88 13.83
C LEU A 465 -0.87 20.40 13.44
N TRP A 466 -2.08 19.93 13.10
CA TRP A 466 -2.29 18.58 12.63
C TRP A 466 -1.49 18.30 11.36
N ALA A 467 -1.47 19.22 10.39
CA ALA A 467 -0.67 19.06 9.17
C ALA A 467 0.84 18.99 9.47
N ILE A 468 1.34 19.81 10.40
CA ILE A 468 2.76 19.79 10.83
C ILE A 468 3.09 18.45 11.50
N VAL A 469 2.29 18.02 12.48
CA VAL A 469 2.45 16.75 13.18
C VAL A 469 2.40 15.61 12.16
N TRP A 470 1.37 15.57 11.33
CA TRP A 470 1.20 14.54 10.31
C TRP A 470 2.40 14.43 9.36
N CYS A 471 2.94 15.56 8.89
CA CYS A 471 4.15 15.57 8.07
C CYS A 471 5.41 15.07 8.80
N ALA A 472 5.48 15.14 10.12
CA ALA A 472 6.62 14.65 10.91
C ALA A 472 6.51 13.15 11.28
N LEU A 473 5.32 12.56 11.17
CA LEU A 473 5.06 11.20 11.62
C LEU A 473 5.50 10.13 10.61
N SER A 474 5.65 8.90 11.12
CA SER A 474 5.92 7.72 10.32
C SER A 474 4.73 7.35 9.41
N LEU A 475 4.94 6.46 8.44
CA LEU A 475 3.92 6.11 7.44
C LEU A 475 2.62 5.55 8.08
N GLU A 476 2.75 4.59 9.00
CA GLU A 476 1.65 3.97 9.73
C GLU A 476 0.92 4.97 10.65
N GLN A 477 1.66 5.87 11.30
CA GLN A 477 1.09 6.93 12.13
C GLN A 477 0.33 7.94 11.28
N ARG A 478 0.85 8.27 10.09
CA ARG A 478 0.14 9.10 9.10
C ARG A 478 -1.16 8.45 8.64
N THR A 479 -1.15 7.15 8.35
CA THR A 479 -2.36 6.39 8.00
C THR A 479 -3.38 6.42 9.11
N PHE A 480 -2.95 6.10 10.33
CA PHE A 480 -3.80 6.13 11.50
C PHE A 480 -4.40 7.52 11.75
N GLY A 481 -3.58 8.57 11.65
CA GLY A 481 -4.01 9.96 11.82
C GLY A 481 -5.01 10.43 10.76
N VAL A 482 -4.81 10.08 9.49
CA VAL A 482 -5.75 10.41 8.39
C VAL A 482 -7.11 9.75 8.62
N TRP A 483 -7.11 8.45 8.95
CA TRP A 483 -8.36 7.74 9.19
C TRP A 483 -9.07 8.22 10.44
N THR A 484 -8.33 8.50 11.52
CA THR A 484 -8.85 9.11 12.73
C THR A 484 -9.49 10.47 12.42
N ALA A 485 -8.78 11.38 11.76
CA ALA A 485 -9.32 12.68 11.35
C ALA A 485 -10.58 12.50 10.49
N SER A 486 -10.53 11.62 9.48
CA SER A 486 -11.67 11.38 8.60
C SER A 486 -12.92 10.86 9.32
N MET A 487 -12.75 10.10 10.40
CA MET A 487 -13.84 9.51 11.17
C MET A 487 -14.45 10.51 12.15
N PHE A 488 -13.63 11.31 12.84
CA PHE A 488 -14.10 12.15 13.93
C PHE A 488 -14.33 13.62 13.53
N THR A 489 -13.49 14.22 12.68
CA THR A 489 -13.60 15.65 12.35
C THR A 489 -14.47 15.88 11.12
N THR A 490 -14.31 15.08 10.06
CA THR A 490 -15.04 15.31 8.79
C THR A 490 -16.56 15.33 8.93
N PRO A 491 -17.23 14.37 9.60
CA PRO A 491 -18.70 14.40 9.70
C PRO A 491 -19.21 15.62 10.47
N MET A 492 -18.50 16.04 11.51
CA MET A 492 -18.90 17.17 12.33
C MET A 492 -18.65 18.51 11.65
N ALA A 493 -17.49 18.69 11.02
CA ALA A 493 -17.21 19.89 10.23
C ALA A 493 -18.19 20.00 9.04
N TYR A 494 -18.54 18.88 8.41
CA TYR A 494 -19.55 18.83 7.37
C TYR A 494 -20.95 19.20 7.90
N MET A 495 -21.33 18.68 9.06
CA MET A 495 -22.60 19.02 9.70
C MET A 495 -22.69 20.51 10.07
N ALA A 496 -21.60 21.09 10.60
CA ALA A 496 -21.52 22.52 10.90
C ALA A 496 -21.67 23.39 9.63
N LEU A 497 -20.96 23.03 8.55
CA LEU A 497 -21.10 23.66 7.24
C LEU A 497 -22.55 23.61 6.73
N TRP A 498 -23.20 22.45 6.82
CA TRP A 498 -24.59 22.30 6.39
C TRP A 498 -25.58 23.12 7.21
N ILE A 499 -25.40 23.19 8.53
CA ILE A 499 -26.26 24.00 9.40
C ILE A 499 -26.14 25.48 9.00
N THR A 500 -24.93 26.00 8.80
CA THR A 500 -24.72 27.39 8.39
C THR A 500 -25.26 27.70 6.99
N TYR A 501 -25.13 26.75 6.05
CA TYR A 501 -25.66 26.91 4.69
C TYR A 501 -27.19 26.85 4.66
N PHE A 502 -27.79 25.86 5.32
CA PHE A 502 -29.25 25.68 5.38
C PHE A 502 -29.93 26.88 6.02
N GLU A 503 -29.36 27.43 7.08
CA GLU A 503 -29.88 28.64 7.72
C GLU A 503 -29.94 29.84 6.77
N LYS A 504 -28.82 30.17 6.13
CA LYS A 504 -28.74 31.38 5.28
C LYS A 504 -29.57 31.28 4.00
N VAL A 505 -29.70 30.08 3.44
CA VAL A 505 -30.39 29.87 2.16
C VAL A 505 -31.88 29.57 2.36
N VAL A 506 -32.25 28.81 3.39
CA VAL A 506 -33.64 28.30 3.52
C VAL A 506 -34.48 29.12 4.49
N LEU A 507 -33.88 29.70 5.54
CA LEU A 507 -34.64 30.35 6.62
C LEU A 507 -34.68 31.89 6.54
N SER A 508 -34.11 32.47 5.48
CA SER A 508 -34.14 33.90 5.10
C SER A 508 -34.61 34.90 6.18
N GLY A 509 -33.82 35.01 7.26
CA GLY A 509 -33.98 36.07 8.28
C GLY A 509 -34.55 35.65 9.64
N TYR A 510 -34.99 34.40 9.84
CA TYR A 510 -35.30 33.92 11.20
C TYR A 510 -34.06 33.30 11.84
N TRP A 511 -33.19 34.15 12.41
CA TRP A 511 -32.18 33.69 13.36
C TRP A 511 -32.91 33.22 14.62
N SER A 512 -33.40 31.99 14.61
CA SER A 512 -33.84 31.34 15.83
C SER A 512 -32.59 31.23 16.72
N SER A 513 -32.63 31.85 17.90
CA SER A 513 -31.55 31.79 18.89
C SER A 513 -31.08 30.34 19.16
N CYS A 514 -31.92 29.34 18.88
CA CYS A 514 -31.60 27.93 19.00
C CYS A 514 -30.50 27.46 18.03
N MET A 515 -30.47 27.93 16.76
CA MET A 515 -29.49 27.44 15.78
C MET A 515 -28.08 27.94 16.06
N GLY A 516 -27.94 29.21 16.50
CA GLY A 516 -26.66 29.74 16.96
C GLY A 516 -26.11 28.97 18.17
N VAL A 517 -26.97 28.56 19.09
CA VAL A 517 -26.58 27.72 20.24
C VAL A 517 -26.14 26.34 19.80
N ILE A 518 -26.86 25.68 18.89
CA ILE A 518 -26.47 24.37 18.35
C ILE A 518 -25.11 24.46 17.66
N LEU A 519 -24.90 25.47 16.80
CA LEU A 519 -23.63 25.68 16.13
C LEU A 519 -22.49 25.89 17.14
N LEU A 520 -22.70 26.73 18.16
CA LEU A 520 -21.72 26.96 19.21
C LEU A 520 -21.38 25.67 19.97
N VAL A 521 -22.38 24.86 20.33
CA VAL A 521 -22.16 23.56 21.01
C VAL A 521 -21.37 22.62 20.11
N LEU A 522 -21.67 22.56 18.81
CA LEU A 522 -20.93 21.73 17.86
C LEU A 522 -19.47 22.17 17.71
N LEU A 523 -19.22 23.47 17.65
CA LEU A 523 -17.86 24.03 17.62
C LEU A 523 -17.09 23.68 18.90
N ILE A 524 -17.72 23.82 20.07
CA ILE A 524 -17.11 23.43 21.36
C ILE A 524 -16.80 21.93 21.39
N VAL A 525 -17.74 21.07 21.01
CA VAL A 525 -17.50 19.61 20.99
C VAL A 525 -16.37 19.25 20.03
N HIS A 526 -16.34 19.88 18.85
CA HIS A 526 -15.32 19.66 17.85
C HIS A 526 -13.93 20.11 18.34
N ASP A 527 -13.76 21.41 18.65
CA ASP A 527 -12.46 22.03 18.90
C ASP A 527 -11.92 21.68 20.29
N VAL A 528 -12.78 21.51 21.29
CA VAL A 528 -12.31 21.25 22.67
C VAL A 528 -12.10 19.76 22.95
N PHE A 529 -12.83 18.86 22.27
CA PHE A 529 -12.78 17.43 22.60
C PHE A 529 -12.27 16.58 21.44
N LEU A 530 -12.89 16.68 20.25
CA LEU A 530 -12.56 15.77 19.16
C LEU A 530 -11.22 16.09 18.51
N VAL A 531 -10.94 17.35 18.23
CA VAL A 531 -9.66 17.74 17.61
C VAL A 531 -8.47 17.39 18.51
N PRO A 532 -8.46 17.73 19.82
CA PRO A 532 -7.39 17.29 20.71
C PRO A 532 -7.25 15.77 20.78
N LEU A 533 -8.36 15.03 20.74
CA LEU A 533 -8.32 13.57 20.67
C LEU A 533 -7.67 13.08 19.37
N VAL A 534 -8.01 13.68 18.22
CA VAL A 534 -7.40 13.35 16.92
C VAL A 534 -5.92 13.71 16.90
N LEU A 535 -5.53 14.88 17.41
CA LEU A 535 -4.14 15.30 17.51
C LEU A 535 -3.34 14.35 18.41
N TYR A 536 -3.90 14.01 19.58
CA TYR A 536 -3.30 13.05 20.50
C TYR A 536 -3.12 11.68 19.83
N SER A 537 -4.19 11.09 19.28
CA SER A 537 -4.14 9.75 18.69
C SER A 537 -3.27 9.70 17.44
N THR A 538 -3.22 10.79 16.66
CA THR A 538 -2.30 10.94 15.52
C THR A 538 -0.85 10.94 16.01
N ALA A 539 -0.54 11.73 17.05
CA ALA A 539 0.82 11.86 17.58
C ALA A 539 1.33 10.59 18.26
N VAL A 540 0.49 9.87 19.01
CA VAL A 540 0.91 8.63 19.71
C VAL A 540 0.82 7.37 18.85
N GLY A 541 0.20 7.45 17.67
CA GLY A 541 0.04 6.33 16.76
C GLY A 541 -0.94 5.25 17.25
N PRO A 542 -1.07 4.13 16.51
CA PRO A 542 -2.04 3.08 16.82
C PRO A 542 -1.69 2.32 18.11
N ALA A 543 -0.41 2.00 18.35
CA ALA A 543 0.00 1.30 19.57
C ALA A 543 -0.15 2.18 20.82
N GLY A 544 0.22 3.47 20.74
CA GLY A 544 0.00 4.42 21.83
C GLY A 544 -1.48 4.65 22.11
N THR A 545 -2.32 4.69 21.07
CA THR A 545 -3.78 4.82 21.23
C THR A 545 -4.37 3.57 21.89
N LEU A 546 -3.85 2.38 21.60
CA LEU A 546 -4.29 1.12 22.20
C LEU A 546 -4.16 1.11 23.73
N ASN A 547 -3.18 1.86 24.27
CA ASN A 547 -2.95 1.99 25.71
C ASN A 547 -4.01 2.84 26.44
N LEU A 548 -4.93 3.52 25.71
CA LEU A 548 -6.05 4.22 26.34
C LEU A 548 -7.05 3.19 26.91
N PRO A 549 -7.32 3.19 28.22
CA PRO A 549 -8.22 2.23 28.84
C PRO A 549 -9.62 2.29 28.20
N TYR A 550 -10.14 1.12 27.80
CA TYR A 550 -11.46 0.91 27.17
C TYR A 550 -11.64 1.57 25.79
N LEU A 551 -11.29 2.84 25.62
CA LEU A 551 -11.44 3.60 24.38
C LEU A 551 -10.40 3.22 23.33
N GLY A 552 -9.17 2.92 23.74
CA GLY A 552 -8.05 2.63 22.84
C GLY A 552 -8.33 1.50 21.86
N PRO A 553 -8.62 0.27 22.34
CA PRO A 553 -8.95 -0.85 21.46
C PRO A 553 -10.16 -0.59 20.56
N LEU A 554 -11.17 0.13 21.06
CA LEU A 554 -12.36 0.49 20.27
C LEU A 554 -11.99 1.46 19.15
N MET A 555 -11.24 2.52 19.45
CA MET A 555 -10.75 3.49 18.47
C MET A 555 -9.87 2.82 17.42
N VAL A 556 -8.86 2.05 17.84
CA VAL A 556 -7.95 1.37 16.91
C VAL A 556 -8.71 0.39 16.02
N ARG A 557 -9.67 -0.37 16.56
CA ARG A 557 -10.53 -1.26 15.77
C ARG A 557 -11.46 -0.50 14.82
N SER A 558 -12.01 0.65 15.21
CA SER A 558 -12.84 1.47 14.31
C SER A 558 -12.03 2.10 13.17
N VAL A 559 -10.78 2.47 13.45
CA VAL A 559 -9.89 3.15 12.51
C VAL A 559 -9.21 2.16 11.55
N LEU A 560 -8.61 1.09 12.07
CA LEU A 560 -7.84 0.09 11.30
C LEU A 560 -8.64 -1.18 10.96
N GLY A 561 -9.54 -1.61 11.85
CA GLY A 561 -10.26 -2.88 11.76
C GLY A 561 -11.44 -2.90 10.79
N LYS A 562 -11.38 -2.13 9.70
CA LYS A 562 -12.37 -2.22 8.63
C LYS A 562 -12.09 -3.45 7.78
N SER A 563 -12.52 -4.62 8.28
CA SER A 563 -12.57 -5.84 7.48
C SER A 563 -13.36 -5.55 6.20
N ASP A 564 -12.78 -5.74 5.02
CA ASP A 564 -13.61 -5.84 3.82
C ASP A 564 -14.53 -7.06 4.01
N PRO A 565 -15.86 -6.89 4.12
CA PRO A 565 -16.78 -8.01 4.33
C PRO A 565 -16.64 -9.06 3.21
N THR A 566 -16.13 -8.66 2.04
CA THR A 566 -15.85 -9.52 0.90
C THR A 566 -14.65 -10.44 1.14
N GLU A 567 -13.61 -9.97 1.85
CA GLU A 567 -12.41 -10.75 2.16
C GLU A 567 -12.66 -11.74 3.29
N ALA A 568 -13.40 -11.33 4.32
CA ALA A 568 -13.92 -12.25 5.32
C ALA A 568 -14.79 -13.35 4.67
N GLN A 569 -15.59 -13.00 3.65
CA GLN A 569 -16.35 -13.97 2.87
C GLN A 569 -15.49 -14.88 2.00
N LEU A 570 -14.41 -14.37 1.38
CA LEU A 570 -13.48 -15.15 0.56
C LEU A 570 -12.66 -16.11 1.40
N LEU A 571 -12.13 -15.67 2.54
CA LEU A 571 -11.44 -16.52 3.51
C LEU A 571 -12.38 -17.58 4.10
N LEU A 572 -13.64 -17.22 4.37
CA LEU A 572 -14.67 -18.17 4.77
C LEU A 572 -14.98 -19.16 3.64
N GLN A 573 -15.08 -18.70 2.39
CA GLN A 573 -15.30 -19.57 1.23
C GLN A 573 -14.13 -20.50 0.97
N GLN A 574 -12.90 -20.02 1.12
CA GLN A 574 -11.70 -20.83 0.98
C GLN A 574 -11.63 -21.87 2.09
N ARG A 575 -11.79 -21.47 3.36
CA ARG A 575 -11.87 -22.42 4.49
C ARG A 575 -13.02 -23.42 4.35
N LEU A 576 -14.18 -23.00 3.83
CA LEU A 576 -15.29 -23.90 3.54
C LEU A 576 -14.97 -24.84 2.38
N SER A 577 -14.24 -24.39 1.36
CA SER A 577 -13.76 -25.24 0.27
C SER A 577 -12.78 -26.28 0.80
N ASP A 578 -11.82 -25.86 1.63
CA ASP A 578 -10.82 -26.74 2.24
C ASP A 578 -11.48 -27.77 3.17
N LEU A 579 -12.49 -27.36 3.96
CA LEU A 579 -13.27 -28.28 4.80
C LEU A 579 -14.16 -29.25 4.00
N LEU A 580 -14.60 -28.85 2.81
CA LEU A 580 -15.42 -29.70 1.93
C LEU A 580 -14.56 -30.62 1.04
N GLU A 581 -13.27 -30.31 0.86
CA GLU A 581 -12.29 -31.14 0.16
C GLU A 581 -11.58 -32.16 1.07
N VAL A 582 -11.86 -32.14 2.38
CA VAL A 582 -11.60 -33.31 3.23
C VAL A 582 -12.53 -34.42 2.76
N GLU A 583 -12.06 -35.23 1.80
CA GLU A 583 -12.71 -36.47 1.44
C GLU A 583 -12.96 -37.26 2.74
N PRO A 584 -14.19 -37.72 3.00
CA PRO A 584 -14.41 -38.60 4.13
C PRO A 584 -13.48 -39.79 3.92
N GLU A 585 -12.50 -39.95 4.81
CA GLU A 585 -11.64 -41.13 4.82
C GLU A 585 -12.57 -42.33 4.68
N THR A 586 -12.49 -43.00 3.53
CA THR A 586 -13.23 -44.23 3.33
C THR A 586 -12.72 -45.16 4.42
N PRO A 587 -13.59 -45.59 5.37
CA PRO A 587 -13.14 -46.41 6.47
C PRO A 587 -12.49 -47.64 5.86
N LYS A 588 -11.18 -47.78 6.04
CA LYS A 588 -10.44 -48.96 5.57
C LYS A 588 -11.22 -50.18 6.06
N PRO A 589 -11.58 -51.13 5.18
CA PRO A 589 -12.35 -52.29 5.57
C PRO A 589 -11.58 -53.01 6.68
N ARG A 590 -12.13 -52.93 7.89
CA ARG A 590 -11.63 -53.67 9.04
C ARG A 590 -11.87 -55.14 8.69
N LYS A 591 -10.79 -55.91 8.50
CA LYS A 591 -10.87 -57.37 8.38
C LYS A 591 -11.50 -57.90 9.67
N THR A 592 -12.79 -58.19 9.61
CA THR A 592 -13.50 -58.97 10.62
C THR A 592 -13.44 -60.43 10.17
N ASP A 593 -12.52 -61.17 10.78
CA ASP A 593 -12.65 -62.61 10.89
C ASP A 593 -13.78 -62.93 11.87
N THR A 594 -14.40 -64.09 11.62
CA THR A 594 -15.39 -64.81 12.43
C THR A 594 -16.86 -64.44 12.23
N GLY A 595 -17.62 -65.45 11.80
CA GLY A 595 -19.04 -65.39 11.56
C GLY A 595 -19.88 -65.78 12.77
N ALA A 596 -21.11 -65.26 12.79
CA ALA A 596 -22.31 -65.88 13.34
C ALA A 596 -23.52 -65.03 12.87
N PRO A 597 -24.70 -65.63 12.61
CA PRO A 597 -25.90 -64.88 12.28
C PRO A 597 -26.67 -64.56 13.57
N VAL A 598 -27.05 -63.29 13.75
CA VAL A 598 -28.06 -62.92 14.75
C VAL A 598 -29.02 -61.90 14.14
N ASP A 599 -30.29 -62.21 14.33
CA ASP A 599 -31.47 -61.54 13.83
C ASP A 599 -31.69 -60.12 14.37
N ALA A 600 -32.35 -59.32 13.52
CA ALA A 600 -33.38 -58.33 13.80
C ALA A 600 -33.30 -57.50 15.10
N VAL A 601 -32.93 -56.21 14.96
CA VAL A 601 -33.57 -55.14 15.73
C VAL A 601 -33.86 -53.93 14.83
N ASP A 602 -35.12 -53.54 14.90
CA ASP A 602 -35.82 -52.43 14.27
C ASP A 602 -35.21 -51.06 14.63
N ALA A 603 -34.82 -50.30 13.60
CA ALA A 603 -34.37 -48.91 13.72
C ALA A 603 -35.25 -47.99 12.86
N SER A 604 -36.55 -48.01 13.12
CA SER A 604 -37.55 -47.12 12.52
C SER A 604 -37.96 -45.98 13.47
N ALA A 605 -37.02 -45.28 14.11
CA ALA A 605 -37.35 -44.10 14.91
C ALA A 605 -36.17 -43.14 15.11
N LEU A 606 -35.71 -42.45 14.05
CA LEU A 606 -35.06 -41.12 14.08
C LEU A 606 -34.44 -40.82 12.70
N ARG A 607 -35.19 -40.13 11.82
CA ARG A 607 -34.69 -39.21 10.78
C ARG A 607 -35.84 -38.76 9.87
N ARG A 608 -36.62 -37.79 10.36
CA ARG A 608 -37.34 -36.82 9.51
C ARG A 608 -37.00 -35.43 10.00
N LEU A 609 -35.81 -34.97 9.64
CA LEU A 609 -35.49 -33.54 9.54
C LEU A 609 -35.11 -33.30 8.09
N ASP A 610 -35.96 -32.53 7.42
CA ASP A 610 -35.94 -32.26 6.00
C ASP A 610 -34.77 -31.33 5.64
N LEU A 611 -33.58 -31.93 5.43
CA LEU A 611 -32.40 -31.28 4.87
C LEU A 611 -32.41 -31.27 3.32
N GLY A 612 -33.50 -31.69 2.68
CA GLY A 612 -33.57 -31.85 1.23
C GLY A 612 -33.66 -30.53 0.46
N ALA A 613 -34.34 -29.53 1.02
CA ALA A 613 -34.59 -28.25 0.35
C ALA A 613 -33.37 -27.31 0.37
N ALA A 614 -32.65 -27.24 1.49
CA ALA A 614 -31.42 -26.43 1.62
C ALA A 614 -30.25 -27.01 0.78
N ARG A 615 -30.18 -28.34 0.65
CA ARG A 615 -29.15 -29.02 -0.15
C ARG A 615 -29.33 -28.80 -1.65
N LYS A 616 -30.57 -28.72 -2.15
CA LYS A 616 -30.84 -28.42 -3.57
C LYS A 616 -30.52 -26.97 -3.95
N THR A 617 -30.77 -26.01 -3.06
CA THR A 617 -30.41 -24.60 -3.29
C THR A 617 -28.90 -24.37 -3.20
N ALA A 618 -28.22 -24.99 -2.24
CA ALA A 618 -26.76 -24.94 -2.13
C ALA A 618 -26.04 -25.58 -3.35
N ASN A 619 -26.53 -26.73 -3.83
CA ASN A 619 -25.95 -27.41 -4.99
C ASN A 619 -26.18 -26.63 -6.31
N ALA A 620 -27.32 -25.95 -6.45
CA ALA A 620 -27.61 -25.13 -7.63
C ALA A 620 -26.77 -23.84 -7.67
N ALA A 621 -26.52 -23.21 -6.51
CA ALA A 621 -25.64 -22.05 -6.39
C ALA A 621 -24.16 -22.44 -6.64
N GLY A 622 -23.72 -23.58 -6.10
CA GLY A 622 -22.37 -24.13 -6.32
C GLY A 622 -22.10 -24.52 -7.78
N ALA A 623 -23.10 -25.08 -8.48
CA ALA A 623 -22.96 -25.45 -9.89
C ALA A 623 -22.79 -24.24 -10.82
N ARG A 624 -23.50 -23.12 -10.56
CA ARG A 624 -23.33 -21.88 -11.36
C ARG A 624 -21.98 -21.20 -11.09
N GLY A 625 -21.49 -21.23 -9.84
CA GLY A 625 -20.16 -20.76 -9.49
C GLY A 625 -19.04 -21.55 -10.16
N ARG A 626 -19.15 -22.89 -10.18
CA ARG A 626 -18.16 -23.78 -10.84
C ARG A 626 -18.05 -23.54 -12.33
N VAL A 627 -19.15 -23.35 -13.06
CA VAL A 627 -19.10 -23.10 -14.52
C VAL A 627 -18.44 -21.74 -14.85
N GLY A 628 -18.63 -20.73 -13.97
CA GLY A 628 -17.97 -19.42 -14.11
C GLY A 628 -16.46 -19.48 -13.84
N LEU A 629 -16.06 -20.17 -12.77
CA LEU A 629 -14.65 -20.35 -12.39
C LEU A 629 -13.90 -21.26 -13.37
N GLN A 630 -14.53 -22.32 -13.86
CA GLN A 630 -13.92 -23.24 -14.82
C GLN A 630 -13.70 -22.53 -16.17
N ARG A 631 -14.63 -21.68 -16.63
CA ARG A 631 -14.40 -20.83 -17.83
C ARG A 631 -13.28 -19.81 -17.65
N LEU A 632 -13.09 -19.24 -16.46
CA LEU A 632 -11.96 -18.34 -16.17
C LEU A 632 -10.64 -19.11 -16.14
N ARG A 633 -10.61 -20.31 -15.54
CA ARG A 633 -9.44 -21.19 -15.52
C ARG A 633 -9.05 -21.68 -16.91
N THR A 634 -10.00 -22.10 -17.75
CA THR A 634 -9.67 -22.58 -19.11
C THR A 634 -9.19 -21.46 -20.02
N LYS A 635 -9.64 -20.21 -19.82
CA LYS A 635 -9.19 -19.06 -20.63
C LYS A 635 -7.83 -18.50 -20.21
N GLN A 636 -7.42 -18.69 -18.95
CA GLN A 636 -6.09 -18.29 -18.46
C GLN A 636 -5.04 -19.41 -18.61
N PHE A 637 -5.43 -20.69 -18.56
CA PHE A 637 -4.49 -21.82 -18.70
C PHE A 637 -4.31 -22.33 -20.13
N SER A 638 -5.19 -22.03 -21.10
CA SER A 638 -4.95 -22.46 -22.49
C SER A 638 -3.90 -21.64 -23.22
N GLU A 639 -3.40 -20.54 -22.64
CA GLU A 639 -2.32 -19.73 -23.21
C GLU A 639 -0.97 -19.91 -22.49
N ALA A 640 -0.91 -20.65 -21.37
CA ALA A 640 0.32 -20.86 -20.62
C ALA A 640 0.30 -22.13 -19.78
N SER A 641 0.52 -23.30 -20.39
CA SER A 641 1.12 -24.47 -19.70
C SER A 641 1.30 -25.65 -20.65
N SER A 642 2.53 -25.85 -21.11
CA SER A 642 3.06 -27.19 -21.39
C SER A 642 3.67 -27.74 -20.08
N PRO A 643 3.59 -29.04 -19.79
CA PRO A 643 4.18 -29.60 -18.59
C PRO A 643 5.71 -29.59 -18.70
N ILE A 644 6.36 -28.68 -17.97
CA ILE A 644 7.82 -28.70 -17.78
C ILE A 644 8.13 -29.77 -16.75
N SER A 645 8.80 -30.83 -17.21
CA SER A 645 9.44 -31.84 -16.38
C SER A 645 10.60 -31.19 -15.62
N SER A 646 10.51 -31.18 -14.29
CA SER A 646 11.57 -30.69 -13.40
C SER A 646 12.78 -31.61 -13.47
N LYS A 647 13.75 -31.28 -14.32
CA LYS A 647 15.14 -31.69 -14.13
C LYS A 647 15.80 -30.67 -13.21
N GLU A 648 16.28 -31.14 -12.07
CA GLU A 648 17.16 -30.36 -11.19
C GLU A 648 18.41 -29.91 -11.98
N PRO A 649 18.81 -28.64 -11.89
CA PRO A 649 20.11 -28.21 -12.41
C PRO A 649 21.24 -28.77 -11.53
N PRO A 650 22.42 -29.07 -12.11
CA PRO A 650 23.57 -29.49 -11.32
C PRO A 650 24.02 -28.34 -10.41
N GLY A 651 24.36 -28.71 -9.17
CA GLY A 651 24.73 -27.81 -8.09
C GLY A 651 25.76 -26.76 -8.50
N THR A 652 25.38 -25.51 -8.32
CA THR A 652 26.27 -24.37 -8.17
C THR A 652 26.07 -23.87 -6.74
N VAL A 653 27.19 -23.76 -6.04
CA VAL A 653 27.31 -23.39 -4.61
C VAL A 653 26.93 -21.94 -4.40
#